data_AF-A0A934ZX59-F1
#
_entry.id   AF-A0A934ZX59-F1
#
_cell.length_a   1.000
_cell.length_b   1.000
_cell.length_c   1.000
_cell.angle_alpha   90.00
_cell.angle_beta   90.00
_cell.angle_gamma   90.00
#
_symmetry.space_group_name_H-M   'P 1'
#
loop_
_entity.id
_entity.type
_entity.pdbx_description
1 polymer ?
#
loop_
_entity_poly.entity_id
_entity_poly.type
_entity_poly.pdbx_seq_one_letter_code
_entity_poly.pdbx_strand_id
1 'polypeptide(L)'
;MSLTTIGLLVVLLMAPLAHIAAQAPAIVVEAPKTDDVEMLQSQIALLESRSDISASERSLAVDQLRAALARLESAAAARLAVDRYIQELENAPTTITRLSAESDAPLRMMAIGAELDDPVQLQLQLASMHASAATLRGRSQTFSEQLRTMVLRPAEARLELAGLRQELDLPQITMSASTSALQLEVSRIRDDAVRQDLNGRIAMIEQELLSLPTREAITSAQLDLAARQLRQIEAAISTSEQRVQQLRENSARQKVSAAQAAVRELVGQPAALRDYAAATLTIVDSLTAITNSLTAARVDQDAMRVRLRQVAEARDNAEQIFSIGRLGDEQGKLLRGLQKSLPAVAALERAVLSRNDELTELRLARFETEQKLRPLGDSALAAQQELVDAKLGPTDHSSAMLPLIESRREALLDLQALQRQRIDALMQVNALESELQQSTAQLRRMLNKRLLWLPSATPVDATWLNDLTYGANWLFAPDNAARVGRGLGAAVMRRPFLVLFVVAALGALFVFRGRLPATIGQLAKPVGRRDDRFNVTLAALLVTVTLAIPVPLAVGFAGWLLSGMGGAATNLAAWGNGLISTAIVLFMLGLFRNMCLPEGLFIAHFHWNTDGTRRLGRALRLLATAIAPAALLTGIAATAGRICRSARVLGASDSSLAP
;
A
#
# COMPACT_ATOMS: atom_id res chain seq x y z
N MET A 1 23.13 50.04 2.38
CA MET A 1 23.23 49.50 3.75
C MET A 1 22.80 48.05 3.69
N SER A 2 23.72 47.16 4.04
CA SER A 2 23.74 45.74 3.69
C SER A 2 22.73 44.90 4.48
N LEU A 3 22.20 43.85 3.84
CA LEU A 3 21.31 42.82 4.41
C LEU A 3 21.87 42.11 5.67
N THR A 4 23.11 42.37 6.05
CA THR A 4 23.74 41.86 7.26
C THR A 4 23.22 42.49 8.55
N THR A 5 22.65 43.71 8.51
CA THR A 5 22.18 44.39 9.74
C THR A 5 20.78 43.98 10.17
N ILE A 6 19.96 43.39 9.30
CA ILE A 6 18.62 42.90 9.65
C ILE A 6 18.70 41.49 10.26
N GLY A 7 19.67 40.67 9.86
CA GLY A 7 19.95 39.38 10.49
C GLY A 7 20.49 39.49 11.92
N LEU A 8 21.29 40.54 12.21
CA LEU A 8 21.85 40.74 13.54
C LEU A 8 20.80 41.22 14.56
N LEU A 9 19.80 42.00 14.12
CA LEU A 9 18.74 42.53 15.00
C LEU A 9 17.76 41.44 15.45
N VAL A 10 17.53 40.40 14.62
CA VAL A 10 16.66 39.26 14.96
C VAL A 10 17.36 38.26 15.88
N VAL A 11 18.69 38.12 15.76
CA VAL A 11 19.48 37.28 16.69
C VAL A 11 19.65 37.97 18.06
N LEU A 12 19.73 39.31 18.11
CA LEU A 12 19.83 40.04 19.38
C LEU A 12 18.50 40.12 20.16
N LEU A 13 17.34 40.02 19.47
CA LEU A 13 16.02 40.04 20.13
C LEU A 13 15.53 38.67 20.61
N MET A 14 16.15 37.57 20.18
CA MET A 14 15.83 36.21 20.64
C MET A 14 16.72 35.73 21.81
N ALA A 15 17.75 36.50 22.17
CA ALA A 15 18.65 36.17 23.27
C ALA A 15 18.10 36.39 24.70
N PRO A 16 17.11 37.28 25.00
CA PRO A 16 16.60 37.40 26.37
C PRO A 16 15.42 36.47 26.68
N LEU A 17 14.79 35.83 25.67
CA LEU A 17 13.68 34.89 25.93
C LEU A 17 14.13 33.55 26.52
N ALA A 18 15.40 33.15 26.30
CA ALA A 18 15.98 31.97 26.95
C ALA A 18 16.42 32.23 28.40
N HIS A 19 16.62 33.51 28.80
CA HIS A 19 17.04 33.85 30.16
C HIS A 19 15.87 34.15 31.10
N ILE A 20 14.68 34.46 30.58
CA ILE A 20 13.47 34.70 31.38
C ILE A 20 12.75 33.38 31.75
N ALA A 21 13.05 32.26 31.08
CA ALA A 21 12.54 30.93 31.48
C ALA A 21 13.29 30.31 32.68
N ALA A 22 14.44 30.87 33.07
CA ALA A 22 15.26 30.37 34.19
C ALA A 22 14.91 31.01 35.56
N GLN A 23 13.91 31.90 35.60
CA GLN A 23 13.47 32.58 36.84
C GLN A 23 11.94 32.55 37.02
N ALA A 24 11.28 31.46 36.61
CA ALA A 24 10.02 31.13 37.26
C ALA A 24 10.35 30.82 38.73
N PRO A 25 9.70 31.47 39.72
CA PRO A 25 9.96 31.16 41.11
C PRO A 25 9.71 29.67 41.29
N ALA A 26 10.75 28.93 41.65
CA ALA A 26 10.58 27.60 42.20
C ALA A 26 9.60 27.75 43.34
N ILE A 27 8.38 27.27 43.17
CA ILE A 27 7.49 27.03 44.29
C ILE A 27 8.20 25.92 45.04
N VAL A 28 9.05 26.30 45.99
CA VAL A 28 9.63 25.40 46.97
C VAL A 28 8.46 24.97 47.83
N VAL A 29 7.76 23.92 47.37
CA VAL A 29 6.86 23.15 48.21
C VAL A 29 7.77 22.45 49.19
N GLU A 30 7.76 22.94 50.43
CA GLU A 30 8.50 22.36 51.54
C GLU A 30 8.14 20.87 51.64
N ALA A 31 9.16 20.01 51.50
CA ALA A 31 8.99 18.58 51.39
C ALA A 31 8.56 17.98 52.74
N PRO A 32 7.54 17.13 52.79
CA PRO A 32 7.43 16.17 53.87
C PRO A 32 8.43 15.06 53.59
N LYS A 33 9.23 14.80 54.62
CA LYS A 33 10.38 13.92 54.61
C LYS A 33 9.90 12.48 54.51
N THR A 34 10.74 11.55 54.06
CA THR A 34 10.50 10.11 54.19
C THR A 34 10.11 9.73 55.63
N ASP A 35 10.57 10.53 56.60
CA ASP A 35 10.17 10.52 58.00
C ASP A 35 8.65 10.58 58.22
N ASP A 36 7.86 11.23 57.36
CA ASP A 36 6.42 11.43 57.56
C ASP A 36 5.58 10.18 57.26
N VAL A 37 6.03 9.32 56.33
CA VAL A 37 5.38 8.02 56.04
C VAL A 37 5.63 7.04 57.20
N GLU A 38 6.87 6.95 57.67
CA GLU A 38 7.25 6.11 58.82
C GLU A 38 6.63 6.62 60.13
N MET A 39 6.58 7.94 60.33
CA MET A 39 5.91 8.54 61.49
C MET A 39 4.40 8.29 61.47
N LEU A 40 3.70 8.41 60.34
CA LEU A 40 2.27 8.08 60.28
C LEU A 40 1.99 6.59 60.55
N GLN A 41 2.82 5.69 60.02
CA GLN A 41 2.70 4.25 60.31
C GLN A 41 2.85 3.96 61.82
N SER A 42 3.80 4.62 62.48
CA SER A 42 3.99 4.49 63.93
C SER A 42 2.81 5.08 64.73
N GLN A 43 2.24 6.21 64.29
CA GLN A 43 1.08 6.84 64.92
C GLN A 43 -0.20 5.98 64.79
N ILE A 44 -0.40 5.33 63.64
CA ILE A 44 -1.51 4.40 63.42
C ILE A 44 -1.40 3.22 64.41
N ALA A 45 -0.22 2.61 64.53
CA ALA A 45 0.00 1.50 65.47
C ALA A 45 -0.23 1.90 66.94
N LEU A 46 0.19 3.12 67.32
CA LEU A 46 -0.05 3.66 68.66
C LEU A 46 -1.55 3.94 68.93
N LEU A 47 -2.27 4.49 67.95
CA LEU A 47 -3.72 4.76 68.04
C LEU A 47 -4.56 3.48 68.10
N GLU A 48 -4.15 2.41 67.42
CA GLU A 48 -4.80 1.10 67.49
C GLU A 48 -4.66 0.46 68.88
N SER A 49 -3.54 0.71 69.57
CA SER A 49 -3.25 0.17 70.91
C SER A 49 -3.89 0.94 72.08
N ARG A 50 -4.41 2.14 71.84
CA ARG A 50 -5.01 3.02 72.87
C ARG A 50 -6.42 2.55 73.26
N SER A 51 -6.73 2.50 74.56
CA SER A 51 -8.06 2.10 75.09
C SER A 51 -8.87 3.24 75.72
N ASP A 52 -8.29 4.44 75.79
CA ASP A 52 -8.79 5.67 76.41
C ASP A 52 -9.81 6.44 75.55
N ILE A 53 -9.94 6.12 74.27
CA ILE A 53 -10.83 6.78 73.29
C ILE A 53 -11.99 5.85 72.90
N SER A 54 -13.16 6.40 72.57
CA SER A 54 -14.31 5.63 72.09
C SER A 54 -13.97 4.80 70.84
N ALA A 55 -14.53 3.59 70.74
CA ALA A 55 -14.21 2.65 69.66
C ALA A 55 -14.53 3.23 68.26
N SER A 56 -15.61 4.01 68.14
CA SER A 56 -16.04 4.66 66.89
C SER A 56 -15.14 5.84 66.48
N GLU A 57 -14.64 6.63 67.43
CA GLU A 57 -13.71 7.72 67.10
C GLU A 57 -12.33 7.18 66.74
N ARG A 58 -11.89 6.11 67.41
CA ARG A 58 -10.62 5.43 67.11
C ARG A 58 -10.63 4.83 65.70
N SER A 59 -11.69 4.12 65.33
CA SER A 59 -11.80 3.53 63.99
C SER A 59 -11.81 4.60 62.90
N LEU A 60 -12.59 5.68 63.09
CA LEU A 60 -12.64 6.79 62.14
C LEU A 60 -11.27 7.48 61.98
N ALA A 61 -10.56 7.72 63.08
CA ALA A 61 -9.24 8.32 63.06
C ALA A 61 -8.20 7.42 62.35
N VAL A 62 -8.22 6.12 62.62
CA VAL A 62 -7.33 5.15 61.96
C VAL A 62 -7.61 5.07 60.46
N ASP A 63 -8.88 5.04 60.03
CA ASP A 63 -9.24 5.00 58.61
C ASP A 63 -8.79 6.28 57.87
N GLN A 64 -8.96 7.45 58.50
CA GLN A 64 -8.49 8.71 57.94
C GLN A 64 -6.96 8.79 57.85
N LEU A 65 -6.23 8.29 58.85
CA LEU A 65 -4.77 8.22 58.83
C LEU A 65 -4.26 7.21 57.78
N ARG A 66 -4.94 6.07 57.60
CA ARG A 66 -4.62 5.11 56.52
C ARG A 66 -4.85 5.72 55.14
N ALA A 67 -5.92 6.49 54.96
CA ALA A 67 -6.15 7.23 53.73
C ALA A 67 -5.07 8.30 53.48
N ALA A 68 -4.64 9.00 54.54
CA ALA A 68 -3.52 9.95 54.48
C ALA A 68 -2.20 9.25 54.09
N LEU A 69 -1.90 8.10 54.68
CA LEU A 69 -0.71 7.30 54.37
C LEU A 69 -0.64 6.93 52.88
N ALA A 70 -1.74 6.42 52.32
CA ALA A 70 -1.81 6.07 50.89
C ALA A 70 -1.56 7.28 49.97
N ARG A 71 -2.00 8.48 50.38
CA ARG A 71 -1.73 9.74 49.65
C ARG A 71 -0.25 10.12 49.72
N LEU A 72 0.37 10.00 50.88
CA LEU A 72 1.80 10.26 51.05
C LEU A 72 2.68 9.30 50.22
N GLU A 73 2.30 8.01 50.15
CA GLU A 73 2.97 7.03 49.30
C GLU A 73 2.83 7.37 47.81
N SER A 74 1.64 7.80 47.37
CA SER A 74 1.43 8.27 45.99
C SER A 74 2.28 9.53 45.69
N ALA A 75 2.35 10.47 46.63
CA ALA A 75 3.21 11.66 46.52
C ALA A 75 4.70 11.29 46.45
N ALA A 76 5.14 10.27 47.18
CA ALA A 76 6.52 9.77 47.11
C ALA A 76 6.82 9.12 45.74
N ALA A 77 5.89 8.31 45.22
CA ALA A 77 6.04 7.72 43.89
C ALA A 77 6.10 8.79 42.78
N ALA A 78 5.28 9.84 42.88
CA ALA A 78 5.30 10.96 41.95
C ALA A 78 6.65 11.70 41.97
N ARG A 79 7.25 11.89 43.16
CA ARG A 79 8.59 12.49 43.30
C ARG A 79 9.68 11.64 42.64
N LEU A 80 9.67 10.32 42.84
CA LEU A 80 10.60 9.42 42.16
C LEU A 80 10.46 9.48 40.63
N ALA A 81 9.24 9.67 40.11
CA ALA A 81 9.01 9.86 38.69
C ALA A 81 9.56 11.20 38.18
N VAL A 82 9.40 12.29 38.94
CA VAL A 82 10.02 13.60 38.64
C VAL A 82 11.54 13.47 38.54
N ASP A 83 12.18 12.82 39.52
CA ASP A 83 13.64 12.64 39.53
C ASP A 83 14.13 11.85 38.31
N ARG A 84 13.38 10.81 37.89
CA ARG A 84 13.70 10.07 36.66
C ARG A 84 13.63 10.96 35.42
N TYR A 85 12.62 11.80 35.29
CA TYR A 85 12.51 12.72 34.16
C TYR A 85 13.62 13.78 34.15
N ILE A 86 14.03 14.26 35.32
CA ILE A 86 15.18 15.17 35.44
C ILE A 86 16.47 14.46 34.98
N GLN A 87 16.72 13.24 35.45
CA GLN A 87 17.89 12.46 35.04
C GLN A 87 17.90 12.16 33.54
N GLU A 88 16.75 11.87 32.93
CA GLU A 88 16.63 11.69 31.48
C GLU A 88 17.00 12.97 30.72
N LEU A 89 16.54 14.13 31.20
CA LEU A 89 16.87 15.43 30.60
C LEU A 89 18.36 15.76 30.70
N GLU A 90 19.00 15.48 31.83
CA GLU A 90 20.44 15.70 32.02
C GLU A 90 21.29 14.80 31.11
N ASN A 91 20.92 13.53 30.96
CA ASN A 91 21.64 12.55 30.14
C ASN A 91 21.26 12.58 28.65
N ALA A 92 20.28 13.38 28.26
CA ALA A 92 19.78 13.38 26.89
C ALA A 92 20.80 13.85 25.85
N PRO A 93 21.56 14.96 26.05
CA PRO A 93 22.48 15.45 25.03
C PRO A 93 23.57 14.41 24.69
N THR A 94 24.10 13.72 25.71
CA THR A 94 25.13 12.67 25.52
C THR A 94 24.53 11.44 24.84
N THR A 95 23.29 11.09 25.17
CA THR A 95 22.58 9.96 24.57
C THR A 95 22.26 10.22 23.09
N ILE A 96 21.71 11.41 22.77
CA ILE A 96 21.36 11.82 21.41
C ILE A 96 22.61 11.92 20.54
N THR A 97 23.70 12.52 21.04
CA THR A 97 24.97 12.62 20.29
C THR A 97 25.59 11.25 20.03
N ARG A 98 25.55 10.33 20.99
CA ARG A 98 26.00 8.94 20.79
C ARG A 98 25.17 8.21 19.74
N LEU A 99 23.84 8.26 19.85
CA LEU A 99 22.93 7.60 18.91
C LEU A 99 23.05 8.18 17.50
N SER A 100 23.16 9.50 17.37
CA SER A 100 23.37 10.17 16.07
C SER A 100 24.73 9.85 15.47
N ALA A 101 25.80 9.79 16.27
CA ALA A 101 27.11 9.37 15.79
C ALA A 101 27.10 7.93 15.25
N GLU A 102 26.40 7.01 15.93
CA GLU A 102 26.18 5.64 15.45
C GLU A 102 25.31 5.62 14.17
N SER A 103 24.29 6.49 14.09
CA SER A 103 23.42 6.61 12.92
C SER A 103 24.01 7.39 11.74
N ASP A 104 25.13 8.09 11.93
CA ASP A 104 25.82 8.85 10.86
C ASP A 104 27.12 8.17 10.38
N ALA A 105 27.75 7.31 11.19
CA ALA A 105 28.96 6.55 10.82
C ALA A 105 28.86 5.86 9.44
N PRO A 106 29.82 5.97 8.51
CA PRO A 106 29.66 5.48 7.14
C PRO A 106 29.19 4.01 7.09
N LEU A 107 28.26 3.71 6.17
CA LEU A 107 27.73 2.35 5.98
C LEU A 107 28.90 1.41 5.65
N ARG A 108 29.41 0.69 6.66
CA ARG A 108 30.31 -0.43 6.42
C ARG A 108 29.49 -1.51 5.75
N MET A 109 29.78 -1.76 4.47
CA MET A 109 29.35 -3.02 3.85
C MET A 109 29.95 -4.13 4.70
N MET A 110 29.09 -4.83 5.43
CA MET A 110 29.47 -6.07 6.06
C MET A 110 29.91 -6.99 4.92
N ALA A 111 31.22 -7.24 4.82
CA ALA A 111 31.81 -8.20 3.88
C ALA A 111 31.47 -9.61 4.37
N ILE A 112 30.19 -9.94 4.38
CA ILE A 112 29.68 -11.24 4.79
C ILE A 112 29.61 -12.12 3.54
N GLY A 113 30.38 -13.21 3.54
CA GLY A 113 30.24 -14.29 2.56
C GLY A 113 31.10 -14.17 1.30
N ALA A 114 32.05 -13.23 1.22
CA ALA A 114 33.00 -13.18 0.11
C ALA A 114 33.97 -14.38 0.09
N GLU A 115 34.24 -14.97 1.26
CA GLU A 115 35.21 -16.08 1.43
C GLU A 115 34.57 -17.46 1.62
N LEU A 116 33.24 -17.54 1.75
CA LEU A 116 32.55 -18.82 1.97
C LEU A 116 32.14 -19.44 0.63
N ASP A 117 32.79 -20.55 0.28
CA ASP A 117 32.45 -21.34 -0.92
C ASP A 117 31.42 -22.45 -0.64
N ASP A 118 31.15 -22.78 0.63
CA ASP A 118 30.15 -23.79 1.00
C ASP A 118 28.72 -23.20 1.00
N PRO A 119 27.81 -23.67 0.12
CA PRO A 119 26.44 -23.19 0.04
C PRO A 119 25.60 -23.47 1.30
N VAL A 120 25.97 -24.44 2.14
CA VAL A 120 25.23 -24.78 3.37
C VAL A 120 25.52 -23.77 4.47
N GLN A 121 26.80 -23.46 4.70
CA GLN A 121 27.20 -22.45 5.69
C GLN A 121 26.64 -21.06 5.33
N LEU A 122 26.67 -20.71 4.04
CA LEU A 122 26.11 -19.45 3.56
C LEU A 122 24.59 -19.36 3.75
N GLN A 123 23.86 -20.47 3.62
CA GLN A 123 22.42 -20.52 3.92
C GLN A 123 22.13 -20.37 5.42
N LEU A 124 22.93 -20.99 6.30
CA LEU A 124 22.76 -20.82 7.74
C LEU A 124 23.01 -19.36 8.16
N GLN A 125 24.01 -18.72 7.57
CA GLN A 125 24.28 -17.31 7.80
C GLN A 125 23.17 -16.40 7.25
N LEU A 126 22.59 -16.70 6.08
CA LEU A 126 21.40 -16.01 5.58
C LEU A 126 20.23 -16.11 6.55
N ALA A 127 19.98 -17.30 7.11
CA ALA A 127 18.90 -17.51 8.07
C ALA A 127 19.09 -16.65 9.34
N SER A 128 20.32 -16.58 9.88
CA SER A 128 20.61 -15.73 11.04
C SER A 128 20.46 -14.25 10.72
N MET A 129 20.89 -13.81 9.53
CA MET A 129 20.70 -12.42 9.07
C MET A 129 19.22 -12.06 8.92
N HIS A 130 18.39 -12.94 8.36
CA HIS A 130 16.95 -12.72 8.29
C HIS A 130 16.30 -12.62 9.68
N ALA A 131 16.74 -13.44 10.64
CA ALA A 131 16.26 -13.36 12.03
C ALA A 131 16.64 -12.02 12.68
N SER A 132 17.88 -11.56 12.50
CA SER A 132 18.33 -10.24 12.98
C SER A 132 17.55 -9.09 12.31
N ALA A 133 17.27 -9.18 11.01
CA ALA A 133 16.45 -8.20 10.30
C ALA A 133 15.01 -8.16 10.84
N ALA A 134 14.41 -9.32 11.15
CA ALA A 134 13.08 -9.39 11.77
C ALA A 134 13.07 -8.72 13.16
N THR A 135 14.08 -8.96 13.99
CA THR A 135 14.23 -8.29 15.30
C THR A 135 14.34 -6.78 15.16
N LEU A 136 15.13 -6.28 14.21
CA LEU A 136 15.28 -4.84 13.95
C LEU A 136 13.99 -4.20 13.45
N ARG A 137 13.21 -4.89 12.60
CA ARG A 137 11.87 -4.45 12.19
C ARG A 137 10.92 -4.35 13.38
N GLY A 138 10.91 -5.37 14.25
CA GLY A 138 10.11 -5.35 15.48
C GLY A 138 10.46 -4.16 16.38
N ARG A 139 11.76 -3.89 16.60
CA ARG A 139 12.22 -2.72 17.36
C ARG A 139 11.77 -1.40 16.73
N SER A 140 11.87 -1.28 15.40
CA SER A 140 11.44 -0.09 14.68
C SER A 140 9.93 0.16 14.84
N GLN A 141 9.11 -0.90 14.80
CA GLN A 141 7.67 -0.79 15.08
C GLN A 141 7.40 -0.34 16.51
N THR A 142 8.10 -0.89 17.50
CA THR A 142 7.95 -0.48 18.91
C THR A 142 8.28 1.00 19.10
N PHE A 143 9.40 1.49 18.54
CA PHE A 143 9.77 2.91 18.63
C PHE A 143 8.78 3.81 17.89
N SER A 144 8.29 3.39 16.71
CA SER A 144 7.25 4.13 15.99
C SER A 144 5.95 4.25 16.79
N GLU A 145 5.53 3.19 17.49
CA GLU A 145 4.33 3.23 18.31
C GLU A 145 4.53 4.11 19.56
N GLN A 146 5.71 4.06 20.18
CA GLN A 146 6.09 4.96 21.27
C GLN A 146 6.05 6.44 20.85
N LEU A 147 6.58 6.79 19.69
CA LEU A 147 6.48 8.16 19.18
C LEU A 147 5.01 8.58 18.99
N ARG A 148 4.18 7.67 18.47
CA ARG A 148 2.76 7.96 18.26
C ARG A 148 2.01 8.20 19.57
N THR A 149 2.30 7.44 20.62
CA THR A 149 1.71 7.67 21.95
C THR A 149 2.20 8.97 22.57
N MET A 150 3.49 9.31 22.41
CA MET A 150 4.06 10.59 22.86
C MET A 150 3.38 11.79 22.21
N VAL A 151 3.11 11.74 20.90
CA VAL A 151 2.42 12.82 20.17
C VAL A 151 1.01 13.10 20.69
N LEU A 152 0.32 12.09 21.22
CA LEU A 152 -1.05 12.22 21.74
C LEU A 152 -1.09 12.65 23.23
N ARG A 153 -0.04 12.33 24.00
CA ARG A 153 0.03 12.53 25.45
C ARG A 153 -0.21 13.98 25.92
N PRO A 154 0.27 15.05 25.25
CA PRO A 154 0.08 16.43 25.71
C PRO A 154 -1.38 16.84 25.92
N ALA A 155 -2.29 16.35 25.08
CA ALA A 155 -3.71 16.69 25.18
C ALA A 155 -4.33 16.09 26.45
N GLU A 156 -4.02 14.82 26.74
CA GLU A 156 -4.50 14.10 27.93
C GLU A 156 -3.91 14.67 29.21
N ALA A 157 -2.59 14.90 29.24
CA ALA A 157 -1.87 15.45 30.39
C ALA A 157 -2.37 16.84 30.78
N ARG A 158 -2.75 17.70 29.81
CA ARG A 158 -3.32 19.02 30.10
C ARG A 158 -4.71 18.94 30.74
N LEU A 159 -5.53 17.96 30.34
CA LEU A 159 -6.84 17.73 30.97
C LEU A 159 -6.67 17.21 32.39
N GLU A 160 -5.73 16.28 32.62
CA GLU A 160 -5.42 15.77 33.95
C GLU A 160 -4.93 16.89 34.87
N LEU A 161 -4.00 17.73 34.40
CA LEU A 161 -3.52 18.90 35.16
C LEU A 161 -4.64 19.87 35.54
N ALA A 162 -5.57 20.14 34.61
CA ALA A 162 -6.71 21.00 34.90
C ALA A 162 -7.60 20.41 36.01
N GLY A 163 -7.86 19.10 35.96
CA GLY A 163 -8.62 18.39 37.00
C GLY A 163 -7.94 18.41 38.37
N LEU A 164 -6.62 18.15 38.42
CA LEU A 164 -5.85 18.16 39.67
C LEU A 164 -5.78 19.55 40.30
N ARG A 165 -5.60 20.59 39.49
CA ARG A 165 -5.60 21.99 39.99
C ARG A 165 -6.98 22.39 40.52
N GLN A 166 -8.05 21.98 39.83
CA GLN A 166 -9.41 22.20 40.33
C GLN A 166 -9.66 21.47 41.65
N GLU A 167 -9.14 20.26 41.82
CA GLU A 167 -9.26 19.49 43.07
C GLU A 167 -8.46 20.14 44.21
N LEU A 168 -7.30 20.74 43.90
CA LEU A 168 -6.48 21.50 44.85
C LEU A 168 -7.17 22.79 45.32
N ASP A 169 -7.94 23.45 44.44
CA ASP A 169 -8.64 24.70 44.71
C ASP A 169 -9.97 24.50 45.47
N LEU A 170 -10.42 23.26 45.69
CA LEU A 170 -11.62 22.97 46.47
C LEU A 170 -11.42 23.40 47.94
N PRO A 171 -12.35 24.19 48.52
CA PRO A 171 -12.25 24.58 49.92
C PRO A 171 -12.32 23.35 50.83
N GLN A 172 -11.42 23.26 51.80
CA GLN A 172 -11.45 22.23 52.83
C GLN A 172 -12.78 22.30 53.58
N ILE A 173 -13.42 21.14 53.79
CA ILE A 173 -14.69 21.03 54.49
C ILE A 173 -14.51 21.57 55.91
N THR A 174 -15.13 22.70 56.21
CA THR A 174 -15.11 23.30 57.55
C THR A 174 -15.84 22.37 58.52
N MET A 175 -15.08 21.71 59.41
CA MET A 175 -15.64 20.86 60.46
C MET A 175 -16.52 21.68 61.42
N SER A 176 -17.66 21.11 61.84
CA SER A 176 -18.58 21.73 62.78
C SER A 176 -17.96 21.97 64.16
N ALA A 177 -18.45 22.96 64.91
CA ALA A 177 -17.94 23.35 66.24
C ALA A 177 -17.94 22.25 67.33
N SER A 178 -18.48 21.05 67.06
CA SER A 178 -18.55 19.90 67.98
C SER A 178 -17.50 18.81 67.74
N THR A 179 -16.48 19.05 66.92
CA THR A 179 -15.44 18.05 66.57
C THR A 179 -14.39 17.92 67.69
N SER A 180 -14.03 16.67 68.06
CA SER A 180 -13.01 16.41 69.08
C SER A 180 -11.61 16.83 68.63
N ALA A 181 -10.73 17.18 69.57
CA ALA A 181 -9.37 17.65 69.27
C ALA A 181 -8.56 16.64 68.43
N LEU A 182 -8.73 15.34 68.68
CA LEU A 182 -8.11 14.26 67.90
C LEU A 182 -8.60 14.24 66.45
N GLN A 183 -9.91 14.38 66.23
CA GLN A 183 -10.48 14.38 64.88
C GLN A 183 -10.04 15.61 64.08
N LEU A 184 -9.88 16.75 64.75
CA LEU A 184 -9.39 17.97 64.11
C LEU A 184 -7.93 17.84 63.67
N GLU A 185 -7.08 17.19 64.48
CA GLU A 185 -5.69 16.92 64.15
C GLU A 185 -5.56 15.90 63.00
N VAL A 186 -6.30 14.78 63.07
CA VAL A 186 -6.29 13.78 62.00
C VAL A 186 -6.81 14.34 60.68
N SER A 187 -7.82 15.22 60.72
CA SER A 187 -8.32 15.89 59.52
C SER A 187 -7.27 16.81 58.90
N ARG A 188 -6.48 17.54 59.69
CA ARG A 188 -5.35 18.35 59.20
C ARG A 188 -4.30 17.49 58.52
N ILE A 189 -3.86 16.41 59.17
CA ILE A 189 -2.87 15.47 58.62
C ILE A 189 -3.36 14.90 57.27
N ARG A 190 -4.63 14.51 57.21
CA ARG A 190 -5.23 14.00 55.97
C ARG A 190 -5.25 15.06 54.88
N ASP A 191 -5.67 16.27 55.19
CA ASP A 191 -5.79 17.33 54.20
C ASP A 191 -4.41 17.81 53.71
N ASP A 192 -3.39 17.79 54.58
CA ASP A 192 -1.98 18.02 54.22
C ASP A 192 -1.47 16.93 53.27
N ALA A 193 -1.73 15.67 53.59
CA ALA A 193 -1.37 14.54 52.72
C ALA A 193 -2.04 14.60 51.34
N VAL A 194 -3.32 15.01 51.28
CA VAL A 194 -4.04 15.21 50.01
C VAL A 194 -3.40 16.34 49.20
N ARG A 195 -3.12 17.50 49.81
CA ARG A 195 -2.47 18.63 49.12
C ARG A 195 -1.11 18.23 48.56
N GLN A 196 -0.36 17.46 49.32
CA GLN A 196 0.96 17.03 48.91
C GLN A 196 0.93 15.98 47.78
N ASP A 197 -0.01 15.04 47.80
CA ASP A 197 -0.27 14.12 46.68
C ASP A 197 -0.61 14.87 45.40
N LEU A 198 -1.58 15.79 45.48
CA LEU A 198 -1.99 16.61 44.33
C LEU A 198 -0.82 17.43 43.78
N ASN A 199 -0.07 18.12 44.64
CA ASN A 199 1.12 18.89 44.22
C ASN A 199 2.20 17.99 43.62
N GLY A 200 2.45 16.81 44.21
CA GLY A 200 3.40 15.84 43.70
C GLY A 200 3.03 15.33 42.30
N ARG A 201 1.74 15.00 42.09
CA ARG A 201 1.21 14.56 40.80
C ARG A 201 1.21 15.68 39.75
N ILE A 202 0.90 16.92 40.14
CA ILE A 202 1.00 18.10 39.26
C ILE A 202 2.46 18.27 38.81
N ALA A 203 3.42 18.29 39.75
CA ALA A 203 4.83 18.41 39.43
C ALA A 203 5.33 17.27 38.52
N MET A 204 4.86 16.04 38.76
CA MET A 204 5.16 14.88 37.91
C MET A 204 4.68 15.08 36.47
N ILE A 205 3.43 15.51 36.25
CA ILE A 205 2.88 15.69 34.90
C ILE A 205 3.51 16.90 34.21
N GLU A 206 3.78 17.99 34.94
CA GLU A 206 4.51 19.14 34.39
C GLU A 206 5.90 18.73 33.94
N GLN A 207 6.62 17.95 34.74
CA GLN A 207 7.94 17.42 34.38
C GLN A 207 7.86 16.40 33.24
N GLU A 208 6.82 15.59 33.16
CA GLU A 208 6.55 14.69 32.02
C GLU A 208 6.41 15.51 30.72
N LEU A 209 5.64 16.59 30.74
CA LEU A 209 5.45 17.48 29.59
C LEU A 209 6.73 18.21 29.19
N LEU A 210 7.55 18.65 30.16
CA LEU A 210 8.85 19.29 29.91
C LEU A 210 9.87 18.33 29.32
N SER A 211 9.89 17.08 29.77
CA SER A 211 10.80 16.03 29.26
C SER A 211 10.35 15.42 27.93
N LEU A 212 9.09 15.61 27.54
CA LEU A 212 8.51 14.99 26.34
C LEU A 212 9.29 15.26 25.04
N PRO A 213 9.65 16.51 24.68
CA PRO A 213 10.38 16.76 23.42
C PRO A 213 11.75 16.06 23.38
N THR A 214 12.38 15.95 24.54
CA THR A 214 13.68 15.28 24.69
C THR A 214 13.54 13.77 24.54
N ARG A 215 12.49 13.17 25.12
CA ARG A 215 12.17 11.75 24.97
C ARG A 215 11.81 11.42 23.53
N GLU A 216 11.03 12.29 22.87
CA GLU A 216 10.73 12.19 21.43
C GLU A 216 12.02 12.21 20.59
N ALA A 217 12.96 13.11 20.89
CA ALA A 217 14.25 13.17 20.20
C ALA A 217 15.10 11.90 20.40
N ILE A 218 15.15 11.35 21.62
CA ILE A 218 15.85 10.09 21.90
C ILE A 218 15.21 8.92 21.13
N THR A 219 13.88 8.77 21.21
CA THR A 219 13.17 7.69 20.50
C THR A 219 13.28 7.84 18.99
N SER A 220 13.26 9.06 18.45
CA SER A 220 13.52 9.33 17.04
C SER A 220 14.93 8.88 16.65
N ALA A 221 15.96 9.25 17.42
CA ALA A 221 17.34 8.82 17.15
C ALA A 221 17.50 7.29 17.23
N GLN A 222 16.80 6.62 18.14
CA GLN A 222 16.77 5.16 18.22
C GLN A 222 16.11 4.51 17.00
N LEU A 223 15.01 5.10 16.51
CA LEU A 223 14.33 4.67 15.29
C LEU A 223 15.24 4.83 14.07
N ASP A 224 15.92 5.97 13.94
CA ASP A 224 16.86 6.24 12.84
C ASP A 224 18.02 5.23 12.83
N LEU A 225 18.59 4.93 14.01
CA LEU A 225 19.63 3.92 14.16
C LEU A 225 19.12 2.52 13.76
N ALA A 226 17.94 2.12 14.24
CA ALA A 226 17.35 0.82 13.92
C ALA A 226 17.04 0.70 12.41
N ALA A 227 16.48 1.74 11.80
CA ALA A 227 16.20 1.79 10.36
C ALA A 227 17.49 1.71 9.53
N ARG A 228 18.60 2.29 10.02
CA ARG A 228 19.90 2.20 9.36
C ARG A 228 20.52 0.81 9.48
N GLN A 229 20.51 0.21 10.67
CA GLN A 229 20.96 -1.17 10.87
C GLN A 229 20.15 -2.14 10.00
N LEU A 230 18.84 -1.90 9.87
CA LEU A 230 17.99 -2.67 8.98
C LEU A 230 18.42 -2.54 7.51
N ARG A 231 18.71 -1.31 7.04
CA ARG A 231 19.24 -1.11 5.68
C ARG A 231 20.58 -1.81 5.45
N GLN A 232 21.47 -1.81 6.45
CA GLN A 232 22.76 -2.51 6.36
C GLN A 232 22.58 -4.02 6.22
N ILE A 233 21.74 -4.63 7.08
CA ILE A 233 21.54 -6.08 7.04
C ILE A 233 20.76 -6.52 5.81
N GLU A 234 19.81 -5.71 5.32
CA GLU A 234 19.09 -5.99 4.06
C GLU A 234 20.03 -5.95 2.85
N ALA A 235 20.98 -5.01 2.81
CA ALA A 235 21.99 -4.97 1.76
C ALA A 235 22.94 -6.19 1.83
N ALA A 236 23.33 -6.61 3.03
CA ALA A 236 24.15 -7.80 3.24
C ALA A 236 23.40 -9.08 2.80
N ILE A 237 22.12 -9.22 3.18
CA ILE A 237 21.23 -10.31 2.74
C ILE A 237 21.20 -10.38 1.22
N SER A 238 20.92 -9.25 0.54
CA SER A 238 20.86 -9.22 -0.93
C SER A 238 22.18 -9.67 -1.57
N THR A 239 23.32 -9.24 -1.02
CA THR A 239 24.64 -9.64 -1.54
C THR A 239 24.89 -11.13 -1.35
N SER A 240 24.59 -11.67 -0.16
CA SER A 240 24.75 -13.09 0.12
C SER A 240 23.78 -13.96 -0.69
N GLU A 241 22.54 -13.51 -0.92
CA GLU A 241 21.58 -14.19 -1.79
C GLU A 241 22.08 -14.29 -3.24
N GLN A 242 22.68 -13.21 -3.77
CA GLN A 242 23.31 -13.21 -5.08
C GLN A 242 24.49 -14.19 -5.16
N ARG A 243 25.32 -14.27 -4.10
CA ARG A 243 26.43 -15.24 -4.05
C ARG A 243 25.92 -16.68 -4.00
N VAL A 244 24.92 -16.99 -3.17
CA VAL A 244 24.26 -18.31 -3.15
C VAL A 244 23.73 -18.66 -4.54
N GLN A 245 23.13 -17.69 -5.23
CA GLN A 245 22.60 -17.88 -6.57
C GLN A 245 23.68 -18.24 -7.58
N GLN A 246 24.80 -17.52 -7.59
CA GLN A 246 25.93 -17.80 -8.47
C GLN A 246 26.54 -19.19 -8.23
N LEU A 247 26.72 -19.57 -6.96
CA LEU A 247 27.24 -20.90 -6.60
C LEU A 247 26.32 -22.02 -7.09
N ARG A 248 24.99 -21.83 -7.00
CA ARG A 248 24.00 -22.78 -7.49
C ARG A 248 23.99 -22.90 -9.01
N GLU A 249 24.06 -21.79 -9.72
CA GLU A 249 24.13 -21.80 -11.19
C GLU A 249 25.39 -22.52 -11.68
N ASN A 250 26.53 -22.28 -11.03
CA ASN A 250 27.78 -22.97 -11.34
C ASN A 250 27.68 -24.48 -11.05
N SER A 251 27.11 -24.86 -9.90
CA SER A 251 26.89 -26.26 -9.54
C SER A 251 25.95 -26.96 -10.54
N ALA A 252 24.84 -26.34 -10.91
CA ALA A 252 23.90 -26.88 -11.91
C ALA A 252 24.59 -27.06 -13.29
N ARG A 253 25.39 -26.09 -13.74
CA ARG A 253 26.17 -26.20 -14.98
C ARG A 253 27.18 -27.35 -14.93
N GLN A 254 27.88 -27.51 -13.81
CA GLN A 254 28.81 -28.62 -13.61
C GLN A 254 28.08 -29.97 -13.71
N LYS A 255 26.93 -30.12 -13.04
CA LYS A 255 26.12 -31.35 -13.11
C LYS A 255 25.63 -31.67 -14.52
N VAL A 256 25.16 -30.67 -15.27
CA VAL A 256 24.78 -30.85 -16.70
C VAL A 256 25.99 -31.34 -17.50
N SER A 257 27.15 -30.71 -17.35
CA SER A 257 28.35 -31.10 -18.10
C SER A 257 28.82 -32.53 -17.77
N ALA A 258 28.76 -32.93 -16.50
CA ALA A 258 29.10 -34.28 -16.04
C ALA A 258 28.12 -35.33 -16.58
N ALA A 259 26.81 -35.05 -16.56
CA ALA A 259 25.79 -35.94 -17.12
C ALA A 259 25.95 -36.10 -18.64
N GLN A 260 26.25 -35.02 -19.36
CA GLN A 260 26.54 -35.08 -20.81
C GLN A 260 27.80 -35.89 -21.11
N ALA A 261 28.85 -35.76 -20.29
CA ALA A 261 30.07 -36.56 -20.43
C ALA A 261 29.78 -38.05 -20.21
N ALA A 262 29.01 -38.41 -19.18
CA ALA A 262 28.61 -39.78 -18.91
C ALA A 262 27.82 -40.42 -20.07
N VAL A 263 26.90 -39.66 -20.70
CA VAL A 263 26.17 -40.13 -21.90
C VAL A 263 27.13 -40.40 -23.07
N ARG A 264 28.15 -39.57 -23.27
CA ARG A 264 29.14 -39.73 -24.36
C ARG A 264 30.08 -40.91 -24.12
N GLU A 265 30.47 -41.15 -22.87
CA GLU A 265 31.36 -42.25 -22.49
C GLU A 265 30.70 -43.63 -22.70
N LEU A 266 29.36 -43.68 -22.63
CA LEU A 266 28.58 -44.91 -22.86
C LEU A 266 28.32 -45.23 -24.34
N VAL A 267 28.93 -44.52 -25.29
CA VAL A 267 28.81 -44.84 -26.72
C VAL A 267 29.42 -46.22 -27.01
N GLY A 268 28.61 -47.14 -27.53
CA GLY A 268 29.01 -48.54 -27.77
C GLY A 268 28.66 -49.51 -26.62
N GLN A 269 28.15 -49.01 -25.50
CA GLN A 269 27.64 -49.82 -24.38
C GLN A 269 26.18 -50.28 -24.62
N PRO A 270 25.67 -51.27 -23.85
CA PRO A 270 24.29 -51.73 -23.91
C PRO A 270 23.25 -50.59 -23.89
N ALA A 271 22.15 -50.78 -24.63
CA ALA A 271 21.09 -49.77 -24.75
C ALA A 271 20.53 -49.34 -23.39
N ALA A 272 20.34 -50.28 -22.45
CA ALA A 272 19.82 -49.97 -21.11
C ALA A 272 20.66 -48.94 -20.33
N LEU A 273 22.00 -49.02 -20.40
CA LEU A 273 22.90 -48.06 -19.74
C LEU A 273 22.81 -46.67 -20.40
N ARG A 274 22.75 -46.64 -21.73
CA ARG A 274 22.60 -45.39 -22.49
C ARG A 274 21.25 -44.71 -22.22
N ASP A 275 20.17 -45.49 -22.20
CA ASP A 275 18.82 -45.00 -21.94
C ASP A 275 18.69 -44.49 -20.50
N TYR A 276 19.31 -45.18 -19.53
CA TYR A 276 19.34 -44.73 -18.14
C TYR A 276 20.11 -43.40 -18.00
N ALA A 277 21.30 -43.29 -18.61
CA ALA A 277 22.09 -42.07 -18.59
C ALA A 277 21.38 -40.90 -19.30
N ALA A 278 20.71 -41.16 -20.43
CA ALA A 278 19.92 -40.16 -21.13
C ALA A 278 18.73 -39.69 -20.27
N ALA A 279 18.06 -40.60 -19.56
CA ALA A 279 16.99 -40.23 -18.64
C ALA A 279 17.52 -39.45 -17.42
N THR A 280 18.71 -39.75 -16.92
CA THR A 280 19.37 -38.92 -15.89
C THR A 280 19.69 -37.52 -16.40
N LEU A 281 20.14 -37.37 -17.65
CA LEU A 281 20.38 -36.06 -18.25
C LEU A 281 19.10 -35.21 -18.27
N THR A 282 17.93 -35.78 -18.58
CA THR A 282 16.66 -35.03 -18.53
C THR A 282 16.31 -34.51 -17.12
N ILE A 283 16.67 -35.25 -16.07
CA ILE A 283 16.49 -34.81 -14.66
C ILE A 283 17.46 -33.67 -14.36
N VAL A 284 18.72 -33.79 -14.80
CA VAL A 284 19.73 -32.75 -14.60
C VAL A 284 19.40 -31.47 -15.39
N ASP A 285 18.84 -31.57 -16.60
CA ASP A 285 18.34 -30.41 -17.35
C ASP A 285 17.20 -29.72 -16.59
N SER A 286 16.32 -30.49 -15.94
CA SER A 286 15.26 -29.93 -15.10
C SER A 286 15.80 -29.16 -13.89
N LEU A 287 17.01 -29.47 -13.39
CA LEU A 287 17.69 -28.69 -12.33
C LEU A 287 18.01 -27.27 -12.81
N THR A 288 18.42 -27.09 -14.07
CA THR A 288 18.67 -25.75 -14.60
C THR A 288 17.38 -24.96 -14.77
N ALA A 289 16.33 -25.60 -15.29
CA ALA A 289 15.02 -24.99 -15.45
C ALA A 289 14.41 -24.54 -14.11
N ILE A 290 14.43 -25.42 -13.10
CA ILE A 290 13.93 -25.08 -11.76
C ILE A 290 14.77 -23.98 -11.12
N THR A 291 16.10 -24.00 -11.29
CA THR A 291 16.99 -22.95 -10.76
C THR A 291 16.65 -21.59 -11.36
N ASN A 292 16.51 -21.50 -12.69
CA ASN A 292 16.15 -20.25 -13.37
C ASN A 292 14.77 -19.72 -12.93
N SER A 293 13.78 -20.62 -12.81
CA SER A 293 12.44 -20.24 -12.35
C SER A 293 12.41 -19.81 -10.88
N LEU A 294 13.24 -20.41 -10.03
CA LEU A 294 13.44 -19.98 -8.65
C LEU A 294 14.05 -18.57 -8.58
N THR A 295 15.02 -18.27 -9.45
CA THR A 295 15.58 -16.92 -9.59
C THR A 295 14.51 -15.91 -9.98
N ALA A 296 13.69 -16.23 -10.97
CA ALA A 296 12.59 -15.36 -11.40
C ALA A 296 11.61 -15.09 -10.24
N ALA A 297 11.23 -16.12 -9.48
CA ALA A 297 10.35 -15.97 -8.32
C ALA A 297 10.95 -15.05 -7.23
N ARG A 298 12.27 -15.12 -7.01
CA ARG A 298 12.97 -14.21 -6.08
C ARG A 298 13.02 -12.77 -6.57
N VAL A 299 13.26 -12.56 -7.86
CA VAL A 299 13.19 -11.21 -8.47
C VAL A 299 11.79 -10.62 -8.32
N ASP A 300 10.74 -11.42 -8.55
CA ASP A 300 9.35 -11.00 -8.34
C ASP A 300 9.08 -10.67 -6.87
N GLN A 301 9.63 -11.46 -5.94
CA GLN A 301 9.53 -11.21 -4.50
C GLN A 301 10.12 -9.83 -4.13
N ASP A 302 11.30 -9.50 -4.63
CA ASP A 302 11.94 -8.21 -4.36
C ASP A 302 11.18 -7.05 -5.01
N ALA A 303 10.67 -7.26 -6.23
CA ALA A 303 9.81 -6.28 -6.89
C ALA A 303 8.53 -6.01 -6.08
N MET A 304 7.92 -7.04 -5.47
CA MET A 304 6.77 -6.85 -4.58
C MET A 304 7.13 -6.10 -3.30
N ARG A 305 8.28 -6.40 -2.67
CA ARG A 305 8.77 -5.67 -1.49
C ARG A 305 8.99 -4.18 -1.79
N VAL A 306 9.55 -3.86 -2.95
CA VAL A 306 9.73 -2.47 -3.39
C VAL A 306 8.37 -1.78 -3.56
N ARG A 307 7.39 -2.44 -4.20
CA ARG A 307 6.03 -1.90 -4.34
C ARG A 307 5.34 -1.67 -3.00
N LEU A 308 5.49 -2.59 -2.06
CA LEU A 308 4.97 -2.45 -0.69
C LEU A 308 5.53 -1.20 0.00
N ARG A 309 6.85 -0.99 -0.08
CA ARG A 309 7.50 0.21 0.44
C ARG A 309 6.97 1.49 -0.23
N GLN A 310 6.84 1.49 -1.55
CA GLN A 310 6.28 2.63 -2.29
C GLN A 310 4.84 2.96 -1.85
N VAL A 311 4.02 1.94 -1.58
CA VAL A 311 2.64 2.15 -1.09
C VAL A 311 2.64 2.68 0.35
N ALA A 312 3.55 2.19 1.20
CA ALA A 312 3.72 2.71 2.56
C ALA A 312 4.16 4.18 2.55
N GLU A 313 5.19 4.52 1.77
CA GLU A 313 5.65 5.91 1.59
C GLU A 313 4.54 6.80 1.01
N ALA A 314 3.79 6.31 0.02
CA ALA A 314 2.65 7.05 -0.54
C ALA A 314 1.56 7.31 0.51
N ARG A 315 1.35 6.38 1.45
CA ARG A 315 0.42 6.56 2.56
C ARG A 315 0.93 7.62 3.53
N ASP A 316 2.19 7.55 3.94
CA ASP A 316 2.78 8.50 4.89
C ASP A 316 2.78 9.92 4.30
N ASN A 317 3.16 10.06 3.03
CA ASN A 317 3.09 11.32 2.30
C ASN A 317 1.65 11.86 2.21
N ALA A 318 0.67 10.98 1.98
CA ALA A 318 -0.73 11.39 1.98
C ALA A 318 -1.19 11.87 3.37
N GLU A 319 -0.82 11.15 4.44
CA GLU A 319 -1.10 11.55 5.83
C GLU A 319 -0.49 12.91 6.18
N GLN A 320 0.77 13.18 5.78
CA GLN A 320 1.41 14.48 5.94
C GLN A 320 0.72 15.60 5.15
N ILE A 321 0.36 15.35 3.89
CA ILE A 321 -0.37 16.36 3.09
C ILE A 321 -1.70 16.72 3.75
N PHE A 322 -2.37 15.76 4.40
CA PHE A 322 -3.61 16.04 5.12
C PHE A 322 -3.43 16.75 6.46
N SER A 323 -2.28 16.64 7.13
CA SER A 323 -2.03 17.37 8.39
C SER A 323 -1.75 18.85 8.16
N ILE A 324 -1.28 19.22 6.97
CA ILE A 324 -1.16 20.60 6.51
C ILE A 324 -2.58 21.11 6.23
N GLY A 325 -3.23 21.68 7.25
CA GLY A 325 -4.68 21.98 7.30
C GLY A 325 -5.27 22.89 6.20
N ARG A 326 -4.51 23.32 5.19
CA ARG A 326 -5.00 24.06 4.02
C ARG A 326 -4.68 23.32 2.71
N LEU A 327 -5.57 22.40 2.35
CA LEU A 327 -5.50 21.64 1.09
C LEU A 327 -5.92 22.54 -0.08
N GLY A 328 -5.00 22.81 -1.02
CA GLY A 328 -5.25 23.55 -2.26
C GLY A 328 -5.36 22.64 -3.49
N ASP A 329 -5.51 23.27 -4.66
CA ASP A 329 -5.69 22.57 -5.95
C ASP A 329 -4.51 21.67 -6.33
N GLU A 330 -3.29 22.09 -6.05
CA GLU A 330 -2.07 21.34 -6.37
C GLU A 330 -1.94 20.07 -5.52
N GLN A 331 -2.28 20.15 -4.22
CA GLN A 331 -2.33 18.99 -3.33
C GLN A 331 -3.39 17.99 -3.77
N GLY A 332 -4.57 18.47 -4.20
CA GLY A 332 -5.62 17.62 -4.76
C GLY A 332 -5.24 16.94 -6.07
N LYS A 333 -4.46 17.60 -6.94
CA LYS A 333 -3.89 16.99 -8.16
C LYS A 333 -2.88 15.90 -7.83
N LEU A 334 -1.97 16.16 -6.89
CA LEU A 334 -0.98 15.19 -6.40
C LEU A 334 -1.65 13.94 -5.82
N LEU A 335 -2.62 14.10 -4.91
CA LEU A 335 -3.34 12.99 -4.28
C LEU A 335 -4.14 12.15 -5.31
N ARG A 336 -4.71 12.79 -6.34
CA ARG A 336 -5.35 12.07 -7.46
C ARG A 336 -4.34 11.38 -8.37
N GLY A 337 -3.15 11.94 -8.54
CA GLY A 337 -2.01 11.31 -9.20
C GLY A 337 -1.60 10.03 -8.48
N LEU A 338 -1.39 10.13 -7.16
CA LEU A 338 -1.10 8.98 -6.29
C LEU A 338 -2.20 7.91 -6.37
N GLN A 339 -3.48 8.31 -6.34
CA GLN A 339 -4.57 7.34 -6.49
C GLN A 339 -4.53 6.58 -7.81
N LYS A 340 -4.13 7.24 -8.91
CA LYS A 340 -4.04 6.63 -10.24
C LYS A 340 -2.80 5.75 -10.41
N SER A 341 -1.72 5.99 -9.66
CA SER A 341 -0.52 5.16 -9.69
C SER A 341 -0.63 3.89 -8.85
N LEU A 342 -1.68 3.76 -8.02
CA LEU A 342 -1.90 2.56 -7.23
C LEU A 342 -2.18 1.32 -8.12
N PRO A 343 -1.65 0.14 -7.76
CA PRO A 343 -1.91 -1.09 -8.48
C PRO A 343 -3.40 -1.40 -8.60
N ALA A 344 -3.82 -1.96 -9.74
CA ALA A 344 -5.19 -2.43 -9.91
C ALA A 344 -5.39 -3.74 -9.14
N VAL A 345 -6.30 -3.74 -8.16
CA VAL A 345 -6.62 -4.93 -7.33
C VAL A 345 -6.95 -6.16 -8.17
N ALA A 346 -7.76 -6.00 -9.22
CA ALA A 346 -8.13 -7.09 -10.12
C ALA A 346 -6.95 -7.67 -10.94
N ALA A 347 -5.83 -6.94 -11.08
CA ALA A 347 -4.62 -7.47 -11.70
C ALA A 347 -3.83 -8.34 -10.71
N LEU A 348 -3.75 -7.92 -9.44
CA LEU A 348 -3.11 -8.68 -8.37
C LEU A 348 -3.85 -10.01 -8.11
N GLU A 349 -5.19 -9.97 -8.04
CA GLU A 349 -6.00 -11.18 -7.85
C GLU A 349 -5.80 -12.22 -8.96
N ARG A 350 -5.72 -11.78 -10.21
CA ARG A 350 -5.43 -12.67 -11.35
C ARG A 350 -4.02 -13.27 -11.27
N ALA A 351 -3.04 -12.51 -10.82
CA ALA A 351 -1.67 -13.00 -10.63
C ALA A 351 -1.60 -14.08 -9.54
N VAL A 352 -2.29 -13.87 -8.40
CA VAL A 352 -2.40 -14.88 -7.33
C VAL A 352 -3.06 -16.16 -7.83
N LEU A 353 -4.17 -16.06 -8.57
CA LEU A 353 -4.85 -17.24 -9.15
C LEU A 353 -3.92 -18.03 -10.07
N SER A 354 -3.27 -17.35 -11.01
CA SER A 354 -2.31 -17.98 -11.93
C SER A 354 -1.16 -18.67 -11.18
N ARG A 355 -0.68 -18.09 -10.08
CA ARG A 355 0.41 -18.66 -9.28
C ARG A 355 -0.04 -19.85 -8.42
N ASN A 356 -1.31 -19.89 -8.03
CA ASN A 356 -1.88 -21.05 -7.33
C ASN A 356 -1.97 -22.28 -8.24
N ASP A 357 -2.25 -22.08 -9.52
CA ASP A 357 -2.20 -23.15 -10.53
C ASP A 357 -0.77 -23.68 -10.67
N GLU A 358 0.22 -22.78 -10.82
CA GLU A 358 1.65 -23.12 -10.86
C GLU A 358 2.11 -23.86 -9.59
N LEU A 359 1.67 -23.43 -8.41
CA LEU A 359 1.95 -24.11 -7.13
C LEU A 359 1.38 -25.53 -7.10
N THR A 360 0.22 -25.75 -7.71
CA THR A 360 -0.42 -27.08 -7.77
C THR A 360 0.38 -28.02 -8.67
N GLU A 361 0.76 -27.55 -9.86
CA GLU A 361 1.62 -28.30 -10.79
C GLU A 361 2.98 -28.62 -10.15
N LEU A 362 3.59 -27.66 -9.46
CA LEU A 362 4.89 -27.85 -8.82
C LEU A 362 4.83 -28.84 -7.64
N ARG A 363 3.72 -28.86 -6.89
CA ARG A 363 3.48 -29.86 -5.83
C ARG A 363 3.31 -31.26 -6.41
N LEU A 364 2.62 -31.40 -7.54
CA LEU A 364 2.50 -32.68 -8.24
C LEU A 364 3.87 -33.14 -8.77
N ALA A 365 4.63 -32.26 -9.43
CA ALA A 365 5.97 -32.57 -9.91
C ALA A 365 6.91 -33.00 -8.77
N ARG A 366 6.79 -32.38 -7.59
CA ARG A 366 7.53 -32.82 -6.40
C ARG A 366 7.13 -34.21 -5.93
N PHE A 367 5.83 -34.51 -5.90
CA PHE A 367 5.35 -35.84 -5.55
C PHE A 367 5.87 -36.91 -6.52
N GLU A 368 5.92 -36.60 -7.82
CA GLU A 368 6.53 -37.48 -8.83
C GLU A 368 8.04 -37.68 -8.59
N THR A 369 8.79 -36.61 -8.27
CA THR A 369 10.21 -36.72 -7.86
C THR A 369 10.36 -37.65 -6.66
N GLU A 370 9.51 -37.51 -5.64
CA GLU A 370 9.51 -38.35 -4.44
C GLU A 370 9.16 -39.83 -4.74
N GLN A 371 8.29 -40.09 -5.70
CA GLN A 371 8.03 -41.44 -6.18
C GLN A 371 9.24 -42.05 -6.89
N LYS A 372 9.92 -41.27 -7.74
CA LYS A 372 11.14 -41.72 -8.45
C LYS A 372 12.32 -41.96 -7.52
N LEU A 373 12.38 -41.27 -6.38
CA LEU A 373 13.46 -41.37 -5.40
C LEU A 373 13.33 -42.61 -4.51
N ARG A 374 12.09 -43.06 -4.24
CA ARG A 374 11.77 -44.22 -3.38
C ARG A 374 12.50 -45.53 -3.75
N PRO A 375 12.51 -45.98 -5.03
CA PRO A 375 13.21 -47.22 -5.40
C PRO A 375 14.74 -47.08 -5.34
N LEU A 376 15.27 -45.86 -5.37
CA LEU A 376 16.72 -45.57 -5.32
C LEU A 376 17.26 -45.46 -3.88
N GLY A 377 16.51 -45.96 -2.89
CA GLY A 377 16.86 -45.90 -1.47
C GLY A 377 18.20 -46.59 -1.16
N ASP A 378 18.36 -47.81 -1.68
CA ASP A 378 19.61 -48.57 -1.70
C ASP A 378 20.11 -48.66 -3.15
N SER A 379 21.12 -47.84 -3.47
CA SER A 379 21.68 -47.73 -4.81
C SER A 379 22.24 -49.05 -5.34
N ALA A 380 22.71 -49.95 -4.46
CA ALA A 380 23.26 -51.23 -4.85
C ALA A 380 22.17 -52.22 -5.25
N LEU A 381 21.10 -52.29 -4.46
CA LEU A 381 19.91 -53.08 -4.81
C LEU A 381 19.23 -52.56 -6.08
N ALA A 382 19.10 -51.24 -6.22
CA ALA A 382 18.53 -50.62 -7.41
C ALA A 382 19.36 -50.93 -8.68
N ALA A 383 20.69 -50.94 -8.59
CA ALA A 383 21.56 -51.30 -9.71
C ALA A 383 21.37 -52.75 -10.15
N GLN A 384 21.23 -53.65 -9.17
CA GLN A 384 20.99 -55.05 -9.46
C GLN A 384 19.62 -55.28 -10.10
N GLN A 385 18.58 -54.59 -9.62
CA GLN A 385 17.22 -54.66 -10.17
C GLN A 385 17.16 -54.16 -11.62
N GLU A 386 17.72 -52.98 -11.91
CA GLU A 386 17.76 -52.42 -13.28
C GLU A 386 18.53 -53.33 -14.27
N LEU A 387 19.63 -53.95 -13.82
CA LEU A 387 20.38 -54.89 -14.64
C LEU A 387 19.59 -56.18 -14.93
N VAL A 388 18.86 -56.70 -13.93
CA VAL A 388 18.00 -57.87 -14.08
C VAL A 388 16.85 -57.58 -15.05
N ASP A 389 16.18 -56.43 -14.90
CA ASP A 389 15.09 -56.00 -15.78
C ASP A 389 15.56 -55.78 -17.22
N ALA A 390 16.79 -55.28 -17.39
CA ALA A 390 17.46 -55.14 -18.69
C ALA A 390 17.99 -56.46 -19.29
N LYS A 391 17.84 -57.59 -18.58
CA LYS A 391 18.40 -58.91 -18.96
C LYS A 391 19.92 -58.90 -19.17
N LEU A 392 20.63 -58.07 -18.40
CA LEU A 392 22.09 -57.97 -18.40
C LEU A 392 22.67 -58.75 -17.21
N GLY A 393 23.85 -59.35 -17.39
CA GLY A 393 24.57 -60.06 -16.33
C GLY A 393 24.95 -59.12 -15.17
N PRO A 394 24.52 -59.37 -13.91
CA PRO A 394 24.75 -58.46 -12.79
C PRO A 394 26.23 -58.25 -12.45
N THR A 395 27.07 -59.26 -12.71
CA THR A 395 28.51 -59.23 -12.40
C THR A 395 29.32 -58.36 -13.36
N ASP A 396 28.92 -58.26 -14.62
CA ASP A 396 29.73 -57.63 -15.66
C ASP A 396 29.47 -56.12 -15.80
N HIS A 397 28.25 -55.67 -15.49
CA HIS A 397 27.81 -54.29 -15.72
C HIS A 397 27.47 -53.51 -14.44
N SER A 398 27.57 -54.12 -13.25
CA SER A 398 27.29 -53.46 -11.97
C SER A 398 28.22 -52.28 -11.69
N SER A 399 29.51 -52.40 -12.01
CA SER A 399 30.50 -51.34 -11.84
C SER A 399 30.19 -50.08 -12.68
N ALA A 400 29.50 -50.24 -13.81
CA ALA A 400 29.04 -49.13 -14.66
C ALA A 400 27.66 -48.60 -14.27
N MET A 401 26.75 -49.45 -13.78
CA MET A 401 25.38 -49.04 -13.41
C MET A 401 25.33 -48.29 -12.08
N LEU A 402 26.07 -48.74 -11.06
CA LEU A 402 26.10 -48.10 -9.73
C LEU A 402 26.35 -46.58 -9.77
N PRO A 403 27.38 -46.05 -10.45
CA PRO A 403 27.61 -44.60 -10.51
C PRO A 403 26.49 -43.84 -11.24
N LEU A 404 25.82 -44.45 -12.22
CA LEU A 404 24.69 -43.82 -12.91
C LEU A 404 23.47 -43.69 -11.99
N ILE A 405 23.21 -44.71 -11.17
CA ILE A 405 22.14 -44.70 -10.17
C ILE A 405 22.42 -43.66 -9.09
N GLU A 406 23.65 -43.61 -8.58
CA GLU A 406 24.02 -42.64 -7.57
C GLU A 406 23.90 -41.20 -8.10
N SER A 407 24.38 -40.97 -9.34
CA SER A 407 24.22 -39.68 -10.02
C SER A 407 22.75 -39.29 -10.20
N ARG A 408 21.88 -40.24 -10.56
CA ARG A 408 20.44 -40.01 -10.68
C ARG A 408 19.78 -39.69 -9.35
N ARG A 409 20.13 -40.46 -8.31
CA ARG A 409 19.63 -40.26 -6.95
C ARG A 409 20.01 -38.87 -6.44
N GLU A 410 21.27 -38.46 -6.59
CA GLU A 410 21.75 -37.13 -6.23
C GLU A 410 20.99 -36.03 -6.98
N ALA A 411 20.82 -36.17 -8.30
CA ALA A 411 20.07 -35.20 -9.10
C ALA A 411 18.59 -35.09 -8.68
N LEU A 412 17.95 -36.21 -8.30
CA LEU A 412 16.57 -36.20 -7.80
C LEU A 412 16.46 -35.56 -6.41
N LEU A 413 17.43 -35.77 -5.51
CA LEU A 413 17.49 -35.12 -4.20
C LEU A 413 17.61 -33.59 -4.35
N ASP A 414 18.49 -33.13 -5.23
CA ASP A 414 18.64 -31.70 -5.54
C ASP A 414 17.36 -31.11 -6.13
N LEU A 415 16.73 -31.85 -7.06
CA LEU A 415 15.50 -31.41 -7.70
C LEU A 415 14.39 -31.25 -6.67
N GLN A 416 14.25 -32.21 -5.75
CA GLN A 416 13.28 -32.14 -4.65
C GLN A 416 13.55 -30.92 -3.75
N ALA A 417 14.81 -30.66 -3.40
CA ALA A 417 15.20 -29.52 -2.58
C ALA A 417 14.89 -28.17 -3.27
N LEU A 418 15.21 -28.04 -4.56
CA LEU A 418 14.94 -26.84 -5.35
C LEU A 418 13.43 -26.63 -5.58
N GLN A 419 12.67 -27.70 -5.83
CA GLN A 419 11.21 -27.64 -5.93
C GLN A 419 10.60 -27.14 -4.63
N ARG A 420 11.05 -27.64 -3.46
CA ARG A 420 10.60 -27.15 -2.15
C ARG A 420 10.88 -25.65 -1.98
N GLN A 421 12.10 -25.21 -2.30
CA GLN A 421 12.46 -23.80 -2.20
C GLN A 421 11.65 -22.91 -3.15
N ARG A 422 11.33 -23.37 -4.35
CA ARG A 422 10.46 -22.63 -5.28
C ARG A 422 9.03 -22.56 -4.78
N ILE A 423 8.49 -23.63 -4.20
CA ILE A 423 7.18 -23.62 -3.54
C ILE A 423 7.17 -22.55 -2.44
N ASP A 424 8.20 -22.54 -1.57
CA ASP A 424 8.30 -21.58 -0.48
C ASP A 424 8.44 -20.13 -0.98
N ALA A 425 9.20 -19.89 -2.05
CA ALA A 425 9.35 -18.58 -2.67
C ALA A 425 8.01 -18.09 -3.27
N LEU A 426 7.30 -18.91 -4.03
CA LEU A 426 6.00 -18.54 -4.62
C LEU A 426 4.94 -18.27 -3.55
N MET A 427 4.94 -19.04 -2.44
CA MET A 427 4.07 -18.75 -1.30
C MET A 427 4.38 -17.40 -0.63
N GLN A 428 5.66 -17.04 -0.53
CA GLN A 428 6.06 -15.71 -0.02
C GLN A 428 5.63 -14.58 -0.96
N VAL A 429 5.74 -14.77 -2.29
CA VAL A 429 5.22 -13.80 -3.27
C VAL A 429 3.71 -13.63 -3.12
N ASN A 430 2.95 -14.73 -2.99
CA ASN A 430 1.51 -14.69 -2.69
C ASN A 430 1.19 -13.87 -1.43
N ALA A 431 1.95 -14.08 -0.35
CA ALA A 431 1.77 -13.35 0.91
C ALA A 431 2.01 -11.84 0.75
N LEU A 432 3.12 -11.46 0.10
CA LEU A 432 3.45 -10.05 -0.17
C LEU A 432 2.43 -9.38 -1.10
N GLU A 433 1.91 -10.12 -2.09
CA GLU A 433 0.90 -9.58 -3.00
C GLU A 433 -0.45 -9.36 -2.29
N SER A 434 -0.83 -10.26 -1.39
CA SER A 434 -2.01 -10.09 -0.53
C SER A 434 -1.86 -8.87 0.40
N GLU A 435 -0.68 -8.69 1.01
CA GLU A 435 -0.37 -7.52 1.82
C GLU A 435 -0.42 -6.23 1.00
N LEU A 436 0.16 -6.23 -0.21
CA LEU A 436 0.10 -5.11 -1.14
C LEU A 436 -1.35 -4.78 -1.52
N GLN A 437 -2.19 -5.78 -1.76
CA GLN A 437 -3.61 -5.61 -2.04
C GLN A 437 -4.33 -4.95 -0.85
N GLN A 438 -4.11 -5.43 0.37
CA GLN A 438 -4.72 -4.88 1.58
C GLN A 438 -4.29 -3.43 1.82
N SER A 439 -2.98 -3.14 1.74
CA SER A 439 -2.41 -1.81 1.90
C SER A 439 -2.92 -0.84 0.84
N THR A 440 -2.94 -1.26 -0.42
CA THR A 440 -3.49 -0.48 -1.54
C THR A 440 -4.98 -0.18 -1.35
N ALA A 441 -5.77 -1.17 -0.92
CA ALA A 441 -7.20 -0.99 -0.66
C ALA A 441 -7.46 -0.06 0.53
N GLN A 442 -6.61 -0.09 1.57
CA GLN A 442 -6.70 0.81 2.71
C GLN A 442 -6.38 2.26 2.31
N LEU A 443 -5.26 2.47 1.60
CA LEU A 443 -4.87 3.80 1.10
C LEU A 443 -5.94 4.37 0.16
N ARG A 444 -6.48 3.56 -0.76
CA ARG A 444 -7.54 4.00 -1.68
C ARG A 444 -8.82 4.39 -0.93
N ARG A 445 -9.21 3.67 0.13
CA ARG A 445 -10.34 4.04 0.99
C ARG A 445 -10.11 5.35 1.73
N MET A 446 -8.90 5.56 2.28
CA MET A 446 -8.52 6.81 2.93
C MET A 446 -8.57 8.00 1.96
N LEU A 447 -7.94 7.86 0.79
CA LEU A 447 -7.93 8.86 -0.25
C LEU A 447 -9.35 9.20 -0.71
N ASN A 448 -10.19 8.19 -1.00
CA ASN A 448 -11.58 8.42 -1.43
C ASN A 448 -12.39 9.23 -0.42
N LYS A 449 -12.29 8.94 0.88
CA LYS A 449 -13.04 9.67 1.92
C LYS A 449 -12.69 11.16 1.97
N ARG A 450 -11.43 11.51 1.69
CA ARG A 450 -10.92 12.90 1.80
C ARG A 450 -10.96 13.65 0.47
N LEU A 451 -10.69 13.00 -0.65
CA LEU A 451 -10.69 13.60 -2.00
C LEU A 451 -12.06 14.05 -2.49
N LEU A 452 -13.15 13.45 -2.01
CA LEU A 452 -14.52 13.87 -2.36
C LEU A 452 -14.80 15.34 -2.01
N TRP A 453 -14.11 15.86 -1.00
CA TRP A 453 -14.30 17.23 -0.51
C TRP A 453 -13.33 18.25 -1.13
N LEU A 454 -12.36 17.80 -1.94
CA LEU A 454 -11.41 18.69 -2.59
C LEU A 454 -11.97 19.21 -3.93
N PRO A 455 -11.79 20.51 -4.25
CA PRO A 455 -12.12 21.05 -5.55
C PRO A 455 -11.54 20.20 -6.68
N SER A 456 -12.39 19.83 -7.65
CA SER A 456 -12.03 18.97 -8.78
C SER A 456 -11.76 19.74 -10.06
N ALA A 457 -12.12 21.03 -10.10
CA ALA A 457 -11.96 21.90 -11.24
C ALA A 457 -11.23 23.18 -10.83
N THR A 458 -10.23 23.58 -11.62
CA THR A 458 -9.69 24.93 -11.58
C THR A 458 -10.81 25.92 -11.92
N PRO A 459 -10.90 27.08 -11.25
CA PRO A 459 -11.85 28.12 -11.63
C PRO A 459 -11.71 28.46 -13.11
N VAL A 460 -12.84 28.73 -13.78
CA VAL A 460 -12.86 29.15 -15.19
C VAL A 460 -12.17 30.51 -15.26
N ASP A 461 -10.93 30.53 -15.75
CA ASP A 461 -10.08 31.72 -15.84
C ASP A 461 -9.67 31.99 -17.31
N ALA A 462 -9.07 33.15 -17.59
CA ALA A 462 -8.63 33.53 -18.94
C ALA A 462 -7.66 32.50 -19.57
N THR A 463 -6.89 31.80 -18.74
CA THR A 463 -6.02 30.69 -19.13
C THR A 463 -6.79 29.50 -19.71
N TRP A 464 -7.98 29.18 -19.18
CA TRP A 464 -8.87 28.13 -19.72
C TRP A 464 -9.37 28.48 -21.13
N LEU A 465 -9.66 29.75 -21.40
CA LEU A 465 -10.08 30.21 -22.73
C LEU A 465 -8.93 30.12 -23.74
N ASN A 466 -7.71 30.43 -23.30
CA ASN A 466 -6.51 30.30 -24.13
C ASN A 466 -6.16 28.83 -24.42
N ASP A 467 -6.26 27.96 -23.42
CA ASP A 467 -6.07 26.52 -23.59
C ASP A 467 -7.13 25.90 -24.52
N LEU A 468 -8.38 26.40 -24.48
CA LEU A 468 -9.44 25.98 -25.38
C LEU A 468 -9.18 26.41 -26.83
N THR A 469 -8.73 27.65 -27.04
CA THR A 469 -8.40 28.16 -28.39
C THR A 469 -7.16 27.47 -28.96
N TYR A 470 -6.13 27.24 -28.15
CA TYR A 470 -4.96 26.46 -28.55
C TYR A 470 -5.34 25.01 -28.90
N GLY A 471 -6.16 24.37 -28.06
CA GLY A 471 -6.68 23.03 -28.32
C GLY A 471 -7.53 22.95 -29.60
N ALA A 472 -8.35 23.96 -29.87
CA ALA A 472 -9.14 24.06 -31.10
C ALA A 472 -8.24 24.28 -32.34
N ASN A 473 -7.25 25.17 -32.25
CA ASN A 473 -6.32 25.42 -33.35
C ASN A 473 -5.47 24.19 -33.68
N TRP A 474 -5.04 23.45 -32.66
CA TRP A 474 -4.36 22.17 -32.83
C TRP A 474 -5.27 21.10 -33.45
N LEU A 475 -6.54 21.09 -33.10
CA LEU A 475 -7.52 20.13 -33.62
C LEU A 475 -7.83 20.35 -35.11
N PHE A 476 -7.94 21.62 -35.52
CA PHE A 476 -8.25 22.01 -36.90
C PHE A 476 -7.00 22.28 -37.76
N ALA A 477 -5.80 22.06 -37.23
CA ALA A 477 -4.58 22.16 -38.00
C ALA A 477 -4.62 21.17 -39.20
N PRO A 478 -4.39 21.63 -40.44
CA PRO A 478 -4.54 20.81 -41.65
C PRO A 478 -3.65 19.55 -41.62
N ASP A 479 -2.48 19.63 -40.99
CA ASP A 479 -1.57 18.50 -40.81
C ASP A 479 -2.14 17.37 -39.93
N ASN A 480 -2.90 17.72 -38.89
CA ASN A 480 -3.49 16.73 -37.99
C ASN A 480 -4.69 16.03 -38.63
N ALA A 481 -5.53 16.78 -39.35
CA ALA A 481 -6.64 16.21 -40.12
C ALA A 481 -6.13 15.23 -41.20
N ALA A 482 -5.06 15.58 -41.92
CA ALA A 482 -4.43 14.69 -42.91
C ALA A 482 -3.82 13.42 -42.29
N ARG A 483 -3.29 13.49 -41.06
CA ARG A 483 -2.78 12.32 -40.33
C ARG A 483 -3.90 11.39 -39.87
N VAL A 484 -5.03 11.93 -39.39
CA VAL A 484 -6.21 11.14 -39.02
C VAL A 484 -6.79 10.43 -40.25
N GLY A 485 -6.88 11.13 -41.40
CA GLY A 485 -7.33 10.55 -42.66
C GLY A 485 -6.42 9.41 -43.15
N ARG A 486 -5.10 9.62 -43.14
CA ARG A 486 -4.13 8.56 -43.48
C ARG A 486 -4.18 7.38 -42.50
N GLY A 487 -4.34 7.67 -41.21
CA GLY A 487 -4.57 6.66 -40.18
C GLY A 487 -5.78 5.80 -40.52
N LEU A 488 -6.96 6.40 -40.68
CA LEU A 488 -8.17 5.66 -41.05
C LEU A 488 -7.97 4.81 -42.32
N GLY A 489 -7.33 5.34 -43.36
CA GLY A 489 -6.99 4.59 -44.56
C GLY A 489 -6.11 3.36 -44.29
N ALA A 490 -5.05 3.50 -43.51
CA ALA A 490 -4.17 2.40 -43.13
C ALA A 490 -4.90 1.33 -42.28
N ALA A 491 -5.80 1.75 -41.40
CA ALA A 491 -6.64 0.86 -40.61
C ALA A 491 -7.57 0.00 -41.46
N VAL A 492 -8.20 0.63 -42.47
CA VAL A 492 -9.09 -0.04 -43.40
C VAL A 492 -8.34 -1.13 -44.15
N MET A 493 -7.10 -0.86 -44.60
CA MET A 493 -6.28 -1.85 -45.28
C MET A 493 -5.79 -2.99 -44.38
N ARG A 494 -5.62 -2.74 -43.07
CA ARG A 494 -5.21 -3.76 -42.11
C ARG A 494 -6.34 -4.72 -41.71
N ARG A 495 -7.61 -4.29 -41.79
CA ARG A 495 -8.79 -5.11 -41.43
C ARG A 495 -9.97 -4.90 -42.40
N PRO A 496 -9.81 -5.21 -43.71
CA PRO A 496 -10.79 -4.86 -44.73
C PRO A 496 -12.12 -5.60 -44.54
N PHE A 497 -12.10 -6.89 -44.19
CA PHE A 497 -13.32 -7.68 -43.98
C PHE A 497 -14.17 -7.18 -42.81
N LEU A 498 -13.55 -6.75 -41.71
CA LEU A 498 -14.25 -6.23 -40.54
C LEU A 498 -14.88 -4.87 -40.85
N VAL A 499 -14.14 -3.98 -41.52
CA VAL A 499 -14.67 -2.69 -41.97
C VAL A 499 -15.83 -2.89 -42.95
N LEU A 500 -15.68 -3.78 -43.93
CA LEU A 500 -16.73 -4.09 -44.90
C LEU A 500 -17.99 -4.62 -44.20
N PHE A 501 -17.84 -5.52 -43.22
CA PHE A 501 -18.97 -6.03 -42.43
C PHE A 501 -19.68 -4.91 -41.67
N VAL A 502 -18.95 -4.02 -40.99
CA VAL A 502 -19.55 -2.91 -40.23
C VAL A 502 -20.20 -1.88 -41.16
N VAL A 503 -19.59 -1.56 -42.31
CA VAL A 503 -20.17 -0.67 -43.31
C VAL A 503 -21.42 -1.28 -43.93
N ALA A 504 -21.42 -2.58 -44.24
CA ALA A 504 -22.59 -3.29 -44.74
C ALA A 504 -23.72 -3.33 -43.67
N ALA A 505 -23.37 -3.58 -42.41
CA ALA A 505 -24.32 -3.56 -41.29
C ALA A 505 -24.92 -2.16 -41.08
N LEU A 506 -24.09 -1.11 -41.12
CA LEU A 506 -24.57 0.28 -41.06
C LEU A 506 -25.44 0.64 -42.27
N GLY A 507 -25.06 0.21 -43.47
CA GLY A 507 -25.82 0.41 -44.70
C GLY A 507 -27.19 -0.25 -44.64
N ALA A 508 -27.23 -1.53 -44.24
CA ALA A 508 -28.48 -2.24 -43.99
C ALA A 508 -29.33 -1.51 -42.94
N LEU A 509 -28.73 -1.11 -41.81
CA LEU A 509 -29.42 -0.40 -40.74
C LEU A 509 -29.98 0.96 -41.18
N PHE A 510 -29.28 1.68 -42.06
CA PHE A 510 -29.75 2.92 -42.67
C PHE A 510 -30.89 2.71 -43.67
N VAL A 511 -30.84 1.64 -44.48
CA VAL A 511 -31.92 1.28 -45.42
C VAL A 511 -33.18 0.88 -44.66
N PHE A 512 -33.04 0.04 -43.61
CA PHE A 512 -34.16 -0.36 -42.77
C PHE A 512 -34.71 0.81 -41.92
N ARG A 513 -33.89 1.84 -41.65
CA ARG A 513 -34.27 3.03 -40.89
C ARG A 513 -35.52 3.73 -41.42
N GLY A 514 -35.76 3.73 -42.74
CA GLY A 514 -36.94 4.34 -43.33
C GLY A 514 -38.25 3.62 -42.95
N ARG A 515 -38.19 2.33 -42.61
CA ARG A 515 -39.36 1.50 -42.27
C ARG A 515 -39.64 1.42 -40.77
N LEU A 516 -38.61 1.57 -39.93
CA LEU A 516 -38.71 1.42 -38.47
C LEU A 516 -39.70 2.40 -37.78
N PRO A 517 -39.83 3.68 -38.19
CA PRO A 517 -40.83 4.59 -37.61
C PRO A 517 -42.27 4.11 -37.82
N ALA A 518 -42.57 3.54 -38.99
CA ALA A 518 -43.88 2.97 -39.27
C ALA A 518 -44.14 1.70 -38.43
N THR A 519 -43.10 0.91 -38.16
CA THR A 519 -43.17 -0.25 -37.27
C THR A 519 -43.46 0.18 -35.82
N ILE A 520 -42.85 1.27 -35.33
CA ILE A 520 -43.16 1.84 -34.00
C ILE A 520 -44.65 2.22 -33.91
N GLY A 521 -45.19 2.89 -34.93
CA GLY A 521 -46.62 3.24 -34.98
C GLY A 521 -47.55 2.03 -35.04
N GLN A 522 -47.13 0.91 -35.66
CA GLN A 522 -47.88 -0.35 -35.64
C GLN A 522 -47.85 -1.04 -34.27
N LEU A 523 -46.69 -1.04 -33.59
CA LEU A 523 -46.55 -1.57 -32.23
C LEU A 523 -47.26 -0.71 -31.18
N ALA A 524 -47.57 0.56 -31.47
CA ALA A 524 -48.34 1.44 -30.60
C ALA A 524 -49.86 1.19 -30.63
N LYS A 525 -50.40 0.54 -31.68
CA LYS A 525 -51.85 0.30 -31.86
C LYS A 525 -52.53 -0.61 -30.81
N PRO A 526 -51.89 -1.65 -30.26
CA PRO A 526 -52.49 -2.51 -29.23
C PRO A 526 -52.46 -1.89 -27.82
N VAL A 527 -51.68 -0.83 -27.62
CA VAL A 527 -51.42 -0.22 -26.30
C VAL A 527 -52.67 0.51 -25.82
N GLY A 528 -53.12 0.21 -24.60
CA GLY A 528 -54.40 0.71 -24.04
C GLY A 528 -55.64 -0.12 -24.37
N ARG A 529 -55.51 -1.28 -25.04
CA ARG A 529 -56.56 -2.30 -25.17
C ARG A 529 -56.28 -3.50 -24.25
N ARG A 530 -57.26 -4.40 -24.09
CA ARG A 530 -57.20 -5.61 -23.23
C ARG A 530 -56.04 -6.58 -23.54
N ASP A 531 -55.32 -6.40 -24.66
CA ASP A 531 -54.21 -7.24 -25.13
C ASP A 531 -52.81 -6.65 -24.88
N ASP A 532 -52.69 -5.61 -24.05
CA ASP A 532 -51.39 -5.01 -23.73
C ASP A 532 -50.48 -6.00 -22.96
N ARG A 533 -49.37 -6.41 -23.59
CA ARG A 533 -48.38 -7.32 -23.01
C ARG A 533 -47.05 -6.58 -22.90
N PHE A 534 -46.32 -6.80 -21.81
CA PHE A 534 -44.98 -6.23 -21.58
C PHE A 534 -44.00 -6.43 -22.75
N ASN A 535 -44.17 -7.53 -23.51
CA ASN A 535 -43.38 -7.83 -24.69
C ASN A 535 -43.51 -6.78 -25.81
N VAL A 536 -44.64 -6.08 -25.92
CA VAL A 536 -44.88 -5.02 -26.92
C VAL A 536 -44.04 -3.78 -26.58
N THR A 537 -44.01 -3.39 -25.29
CA THR A 537 -43.14 -2.32 -24.77
C THR A 537 -41.66 -2.64 -24.97
N LEU A 538 -41.25 -3.89 -24.71
CA LEU A 538 -39.87 -4.32 -24.91
C LEU A 538 -39.47 -4.31 -26.39
N ALA A 539 -40.37 -4.75 -27.27
CA ALA A 539 -40.15 -4.70 -28.72
C ALA A 539 -40.07 -3.25 -29.24
N ALA A 540 -40.93 -2.35 -28.74
CA ALA A 540 -40.88 -0.93 -29.08
C ALA A 540 -39.58 -0.27 -28.59
N LEU A 541 -39.09 -0.64 -27.40
CA LEU A 541 -37.80 -0.20 -26.89
C LEU A 541 -36.63 -0.70 -27.77
N LEU A 542 -36.63 -1.98 -28.15
CA LEU A 542 -35.61 -2.55 -29.04
C LEU A 542 -35.57 -1.81 -30.38
N VAL A 543 -36.73 -1.58 -31.00
CA VAL A 543 -36.82 -0.81 -32.25
C VAL A 543 -36.30 0.62 -32.08
N THR A 544 -36.58 1.25 -30.93
CA THR A 544 -36.08 2.60 -30.61
C THR A 544 -34.57 2.64 -30.43
N VAL A 545 -33.99 1.61 -29.81
CA VAL A 545 -32.54 1.41 -29.68
C VAL A 545 -31.91 1.20 -31.06
N THR A 546 -32.49 0.33 -31.91
CA THR A 546 -32.06 0.11 -33.30
C THR A 546 -32.08 1.42 -34.12
N LEU A 547 -33.03 2.31 -33.86
CA LEU A 547 -33.12 3.64 -34.47
C LEU A 547 -32.08 4.64 -33.91
N ALA A 548 -31.54 4.43 -32.70
CA ALA A 548 -30.58 5.34 -32.07
C ALA A 548 -29.12 5.00 -32.40
N ILE A 549 -28.82 3.71 -32.59
CA ILE A 549 -27.45 3.17 -32.75
C ILE A 549 -26.65 3.64 -33.98
N PRO A 550 -27.20 3.89 -35.18
CA PRO A 550 -26.37 3.98 -36.40
C PRO A 550 -25.28 5.04 -36.36
N VAL A 551 -25.61 6.26 -35.90
CA VAL A 551 -24.67 7.38 -35.84
C VAL A 551 -23.62 7.16 -34.73
N PRO A 552 -24.00 6.85 -33.47
CA PRO A 552 -23.06 6.44 -32.43
C PRO A 552 -22.14 5.28 -32.83
N LEU A 553 -22.67 4.27 -33.51
CA LEU A 553 -21.90 3.10 -33.92
C LEU A 553 -20.85 3.47 -34.96
N ALA A 554 -21.20 4.30 -35.95
CA ALA A 554 -20.24 4.78 -36.95
C ALA A 554 -19.11 5.60 -36.30
N VAL A 555 -19.46 6.55 -35.42
CA VAL A 555 -18.51 7.42 -34.72
C VAL A 555 -17.63 6.61 -33.76
N GLY A 556 -18.22 5.71 -32.98
CA GLY A 556 -17.51 4.86 -32.03
C GLY A 556 -16.61 3.83 -32.72
N PHE A 557 -17.04 3.27 -33.85
CA PHE A 557 -16.23 2.36 -34.65
C PHE A 557 -15.02 3.07 -35.27
N ALA A 558 -15.20 4.26 -35.82
CA ALA A 558 -14.08 5.09 -36.29
C ALA A 558 -13.10 5.41 -35.14
N GLY A 559 -13.62 5.72 -33.96
CA GLY A 559 -12.82 5.95 -32.76
C GLY A 559 -12.03 4.72 -32.30
N TRP A 560 -12.66 3.54 -32.26
CA TRP A 560 -12.00 2.29 -31.92
C TRP A 560 -10.90 1.92 -32.92
N LEU A 561 -11.18 2.12 -34.21
CA LEU A 561 -10.23 1.85 -35.27
C LEU A 561 -8.98 2.74 -35.15
N LEU A 562 -9.17 4.03 -34.84
CA LEU A 562 -8.09 4.98 -34.57
C LEU A 562 -7.29 4.64 -33.31
N SER A 563 -7.95 4.20 -32.24
CA SER A 563 -7.29 3.77 -30.99
C SER A 563 -6.41 2.53 -31.17
N GLY A 564 -6.72 1.65 -32.12
CA GLY A 564 -5.98 0.40 -32.38
C GLY A 564 -4.77 0.52 -33.31
N MET A 565 -4.48 1.74 -33.82
CA MET A 565 -3.42 1.98 -34.81
C MET A 565 -2.13 2.56 -34.24
N GLY A 566 -2.12 3.00 -33.00
CA GLY A 566 -0.93 3.57 -32.39
C GLY A 566 -0.73 3.05 -30.97
N GLY A 567 0.54 2.99 -30.54
CA GLY A 567 0.86 2.83 -29.12
C GLY A 567 0.20 3.94 -28.30
N ALA A 568 0.03 3.70 -27.00
CA ALA A 568 -0.73 4.55 -26.07
C ALA A 568 -0.31 6.04 -26.03
N ALA A 569 0.79 6.42 -26.70
CA ALA A 569 1.38 7.76 -26.74
C ALA A 569 1.22 8.51 -28.08
N THR A 570 0.42 8.03 -29.03
CA THR A 570 0.25 8.71 -30.33
C THR A 570 -0.99 9.61 -30.40
N ASN A 571 -0.91 10.71 -31.16
CA ASN A 571 -2.02 11.63 -31.39
C ASN A 571 -3.30 10.92 -31.87
N LEU A 572 -3.19 9.85 -32.66
CA LEU A 572 -4.35 9.09 -33.18
C LEU A 572 -5.17 8.42 -32.06
N ALA A 573 -4.53 7.97 -30.98
CA ALA A 573 -5.23 7.40 -29.83
C ALA A 573 -6.03 8.44 -29.04
N ALA A 574 -5.62 9.72 -29.08
CA ALA A 574 -6.37 10.81 -28.47
C ALA A 574 -7.68 11.07 -29.22
N TRP A 575 -7.61 11.13 -30.55
CA TRP A 575 -8.77 11.23 -31.44
C TRP A 575 -9.70 10.03 -31.31
N GLY A 576 -9.13 8.82 -31.24
CA GLY A 576 -9.89 7.59 -31.07
C GLY A 576 -10.74 7.58 -29.81
N ASN A 577 -10.15 7.98 -28.67
CA ASN A 577 -10.88 8.09 -27.42
C ASN A 577 -11.92 9.23 -27.43
N GLY A 578 -11.61 10.39 -28.02
CA GLY A 578 -12.57 11.48 -28.17
C GLY A 578 -13.81 11.08 -28.96
N LEU A 579 -13.64 10.34 -30.06
CA LEU A 579 -14.74 9.82 -30.86
C LEU A 579 -15.58 8.78 -30.10
N ILE A 580 -14.95 7.88 -29.34
CA ILE A 580 -15.67 6.92 -28.50
C ILE A 580 -16.50 7.63 -27.41
N SER A 581 -15.94 8.61 -26.70
CA SER A 581 -16.67 9.40 -25.72
C SER A 581 -17.85 10.14 -26.35
N THR A 582 -17.66 10.72 -27.53
CA THR A 582 -18.71 11.40 -28.30
C THR A 582 -19.81 10.43 -28.71
N ALA A 583 -19.46 9.21 -29.14
CA ALA A 583 -20.41 8.17 -29.51
C ALA A 583 -21.33 7.79 -28.36
N ILE A 584 -20.81 7.64 -27.13
CA ILE A 584 -21.61 7.30 -25.94
C ILE A 584 -22.64 8.41 -25.66
N VAL A 585 -22.21 9.67 -25.69
CA VAL A 585 -23.11 10.82 -25.46
C VAL A 585 -24.18 10.91 -26.54
N LEU A 586 -23.80 10.75 -27.82
CA LEU A 586 -24.73 10.73 -28.94
C LEU A 586 -25.73 9.59 -28.85
N PHE A 587 -25.32 8.42 -28.35
CA PHE A 587 -26.22 7.28 -28.15
C PHE A 587 -27.26 7.58 -27.08
N MET A 588 -26.83 8.08 -25.91
CA MET A 588 -27.74 8.43 -24.82
C MET A 588 -28.75 9.50 -25.26
N LEU A 589 -28.28 10.62 -25.80
CA LEU A 589 -29.16 11.70 -26.26
C LEU A 589 -30.04 11.26 -27.44
N GLY A 590 -29.50 10.46 -28.36
CA GLY A 590 -30.23 9.90 -29.50
C GLY A 590 -31.34 8.95 -29.09
N LEU A 591 -31.12 8.13 -28.06
CA LEU A 591 -32.11 7.20 -27.50
C LEU A 591 -33.29 7.96 -26.92
N PHE A 592 -33.04 8.91 -26.00
CA PHE A 592 -34.09 9.74 -25.42
C PHE A 592 -34.84 10.56 -26.47
N ARG A 593 -34.13 11.07 -27.49
CA ARG A 593 -34.76 11.80 -28.59
C ARG A 593 -35.70 10.90 -29.40
N ASN A 594 -35.29 9.67 -29.71
CA ASN A 594 -36.11 8.75 -30.48
C ASN A 594 -37.33 8.25 -29.68
N MET A 595 -37.23 8.17 -28.35
CA MET A 595 -38.41 7.92 -27.48
C MET A 595 -39.44 9.06 -27.55
N CYS A 596 -39.03 10.28 -27.89
CA CYS A 596 -39.90 11.47 -28.04
C CYS A 596 -40.52 11.62 -29.44
N LEU A 597 -40.35 10.66 -30.36
CA LEU A 597 -40.94 10.73 -31.70
C LEU A 597 -42.49 10.72 -31.64
N PRO A 598 -43.19 11.25 -32.68
CA PRO A 598 -44.62 11.02 -32.83
C PRO A 598 -44.91 9.51 -32.78
N GLU A 599 -45.86 9.08 -31.94
CA GLU A 599 -46.16 7.66 -31.67
C GLU A 599 -45.00 6.86 -31.02
N GLY A 600 -43.96 7.54 -30.54
CA GLY A 600 -42.84 6.95 -29.80
C GLY A 600 -43.24 6.50 -28.39
N LEU A 601 -42.32 5.82 -27.70
CA LEU A 601 -42.57 5.18 -26.41
C LEU A 601 -43.20 6.13 -25.36
N PHE A 602 -42.75 7.39 -25.28
CA PHE A 602 -43.29 8.34 -24.29
C PHE A 602 -44.74 8.75 -24.56
N ILE A 603 -45.15 8.85 -25.83
CA ILE A 603 -46.51 9.25 -26.19
C ILE A 603 -47.42 8.03 -26.20
N ALA A 604 -47.00 6.94 -26.85
CA ALA A 604 -47.83 5.75 -27.05
C ALA A 604 -48.01 4.89 -25.80
N HIS A 605 -46.97 4.74 -24.97
CA HIS A 605 -47.03 3.86 -23.79
C HIS A 605 -47.15 4.65 -22.49
N PHE A 606 -46.44 5.77 -22.36
CA PHE A 606 -46.45 6.59 -21.14
C PHE A 606 -47.46 7.76 -21.17
N HIS A 607 -48.21 7.94 -22.26
CA HIS A 607 -49.26 8.95 -22.40
C HIS A 607 -48.80 10.40 -22.10
N TRP A 608 -47.52 10.71 -22.35
CA TRP A 608 -47.00 12.06 -22.14
C TRP A 608 -47.60 13.05 -23.13
N ASN A 609 -47.73 14.31 -22.70
CA ASN A 609 -48.23 15.39 -23.54
C ASN A 609 -47.40 15.51 -24.84
N THR A 610 -48.08 15.49 -25.98
CA THR A 610 -47.50 15.54 -27.33
C THR A 610 -46.72 16.84 -27.57
N ASP A 611 -47.18 17.96 -27.01
CA ASP A 611 -46.49 19.24 -27.12
C ASP A 611 -45.21 19.29 -26.27
N GLY A 612 -45.24 18.70 -25.08
CA GLY A 612 -44.08 18.61 -24.17
C GLY A 612 -42.98 17.72 -24.73
N THR A 613 -43.34 16.54 -25.25
CA THR A 613 -42.39 15.60 -25.88
C THR A 613 -41.78 16.17 -27.16
N ARG A 614 -42.53 16.92 -27.98
CA ARG A 614 -41.99 17.62 -29.15
C ARG A 614 -40.99 18.72 -28.78
N ARG A 615 -41.21 19.45 -27.68
CA ARG A 615 -40.26 20.45 -27.17
C ARG A 615 -39.00 19.76 -26.64
N LEU A 616 -39.15 18.69 -25.86
CA LEU A 616 -38.03 17.90 -25.34
C LEU A 616 -37.18 17.28 -26.47
N GLY A 617 -37.81 16.70 -27.50
CA GLY A 617 -37.10 16.15 -28.65
C GLY A 617 -36.31 17.21 -29.44
N ARG A 618 -36.81 18.45 -29.52
CA ARG A 618 -36.07 19.59 -30.10
C ARG A 618 -34.91 20.01 -29.21
N ALA A 619 -35.12 20.14 -27.90
CA ALA A 619 -34.08 20.47 -26.94
C ALA A 619 -32.96 19.41 -26.94
N LEU A 620 -33.29 18.13 -26.94
CA LEU A 620 -32.32 17.03 -27.03
C LEU A 620 -31.53 17.03 -28.33
N ARG A 621 -32.14 17.45 -29.45
CA ARG A 621 -31.44 17.61 -30.73
C ARG A 621 -30.42 18.75 -30.65
N LEU A 622 -30.84 19.91 -30.14
CA LEU A 622 -29.96 21.07 -29.93
C LEU A 622 -28.82 20.73 -28.96
N LEU A 623 -29.15 20.04 -27.87
CA LEU A 623 -28.18 19.58 -26.88
C LEU A 623 -27.18 18.59 -27.48
N ALA A 624 -27.63 17.64 -28.30
CA ALA A 624 -26.74 16.71 -28.98
C ALA A 624 -25.78 17.44 -29.95
N THR A 625 -26.27 18.43 -30.70
CA THR A 625 -25.42 19.23 -31.59
C THR A 625 -24.45 20.15 -30.84
N ALA A 626 -24.83 20.64 -29.65
CA ALA A 626 -23.99 21.51 -28.83
C ALA A 626 -22.94 20.72 -28.01
N ILE A 627 -23.32 19.58 -27.43
CA ILE A 627 -22.44 18.78 -26.57
C ILE A 627 -21.49 17.90 -27.39
N ALA A 628 -21.87 17.43 -28.58
CA ALA A 628 -20.99 16.58 -29.39
C ALA A 628 -19.57 17.16 -29.62
N PRO A 629 -19.39 18.42 -30.04
CA PRO A 629 -18.05 19.00 -30.17
C PRO A 629 -17.34 19.15 -28.82
N ALA A 630 -18.06 19.46 -27.74
CA ALA A 630 -17.48 19.55 -26.39
C ALA A 630 -17.02 18.18 -25.85
N ALA A 631 -17.79 17.12 -26.09
CA ALA A 631 -17.45 15.75 -25.73
C ALA A 631 -16.21 15.25 -26.50
N LEU A 632 -16.10 15.63 -27.78
CA LEU A 632 -14.93 15.33 -28.60
C LEU A 632 -13.69 16.03 -28.05
N LEU A 633 -13.78 17.35 -27.82
CA LEU A 633 -12.68 18.16 -27.30
C LEU A 633 -12.21 17.69 -25.92
N THR A 634 -13.13 17.40 -25.00
CA THR A 634 -12.79 16.91 -23.66
C THR A 634 -12.15 15.52 -23.68
N GLY A 635 -12.62 14.61 -24.54
CA GLY A 635 -12.00 13.29 -24.70
C GLY A 635 -10.58 13.36 -25.29
N ILE A 636 -10.34 14.30 -26.20
CA ILE A 636 -9.02 14.59 -26.78
C ILE A 636 -8.11 15.27 -25.74
N ALA A 637 -8.61 16.24 -24.97
CA ALA A 637 -7.84 16.91 -23.93
C ALA A 637 -7.44 15.96 -22.78
N ALA A 638 -8.33 15.04 -22.39
CA ALA A 638 -8.05 14.02 -21.37
C ALA A 638 -6.95 13.04 -21.79
N THR A 639 -6.70 12.87 -23.08
CA THR A 639 -5.65 12.01 -23.65
C THR A 639 -4.39 12.80 -23.97
N ALA A 640 -4.49 13.96 -24.63
CA ALA A 640 -3.37 14.85 -24.91
C ALA A 640 -2.71 15.40 -23.63
N GLY A 641 -3.51 15.72 -22.61
CA GLY A 641 -3.01 16.10 -21.29
C GLY A 641 -2.26 14.99 -20.54
N ARG A 642 -2.37 13.72 -20.96
CA ARG A 642 -1.49 12.63 -20.51
C ARG A 642 -0.15 12.65 -21.25
N ILE A 643 -0.15 13.01 -22.54
CA ILE A 643 1.04 13.06 -23.43
C ILE A 643 1.97 14.23 -23.07
N CYS A 644 1.43 15.44 -22.83
CA CYS A 644 2.25 16.58 -22.39
C CYS A 644 2.86 16.36 -20.99
N ARG A 645 2.19 15.57 -20.13
CA ARG A 645 2.71 15.20 -18.81
C ARG A 645 3.81 14.14 -18.89
N SER A 646 3.70 13.14 -19.77
CA SER A 646 4.79 12.18 -19.99
C SER A 646 6.02 12.81 -20.65
N ALA A 647 5.85 13.76 -21.56
CA ALA A 647 6.97 14.47 -22.19
C ALA A 647 7.74 15.37 -21.21
N ARG A 648 7.02 16.02 -20.27
CA ARG A 648 7.63 16.91 -19.28
C ARG A 648 8.34 16.16 -18.14
N VAL A 649 7.94 14.92 -17.85
CA VAL A 649 8.60 14.04 -16.86
C VAL A 649 9.85 13.36 -17.41
N LEU A 650 10.02 13.28 -18.75
CA LEU A 650 11.14 12.60 -19.39
C LEU A 650 12.27 13.52 -19.88
N GLY A 651 12.25 14.82 -19.59
CA GLY A 651 13.41 15.70 -19.82
C GLY A 651 13.96 15.71 -21.26
N ALA A 652 13.13 15.52 -22.28
CA ALA A 652 13.54 15.63 -23.66
C ALA A 652 13.48 17.09 -24.12
N SER A 653 14.58 17.82 -23.91
CA SER A 653 14.89 19.02 -24.66
C SER A 653 15.31 18.62 -26.08
N ASP A 654 14.36 18.47 -26.99
CA ASP A 654 14.67 18.45 -28.42
C ASP A 654 13.89 19.55 -29.14
N SER A 655 14.67 20.59 -29.46
CA SER A 655 14.34 21.75 -30.27
C SER A 655 14.22 21.36 -31.74
N SER A 656 13.16 20.66 -32.14
CA SER A 656 12.90 20.39 -33.57
C SER A 656 11.43 20.33 -34.01
N LEU A 657 10.53 20.98 -33.28
CA LEU A 657 9.15 21.19 -33.75
C LEU A 657 8.71 22.65 -33.54
N ALA A 658 9.19 23.50 -34.45
CA ALA A 658 8.60 24.76 -34.85
C ALA A 658 8.61 24.78 -36.40
N PRO A 659 7.71 25.50 -37.10
CA PRO A 659 7.23 26.83 -36.74
C PRO A 659 5.87 26.86 -36.02
#